data_AF-A0A2P6NXP7-F1
#
_entry.id   AF-A0A2P6NXP7-F1
#
_cell.length_a   1.000
_cell.length_b   1.000
_cell.length_c   1.000
_cell.angle_alpha   90.00
_cell.angle_beta   90.00
_cell.angle_gamma   90.00
#
_symmetry.space_group_name_H-M   'P 1'
#
loop_
_entity.id
_entity.type
_entity.pdbx_description
1 polymer ?
#
loop_
_entity_poly.entity_id
_entity_poly.type
_entity_poly.pdbx_seq_one_letter_code
_entity_poly.pdbx_strand_id
1 'polypeptide(L)'
;MNDNNVALARLNRLAAQLMVSGDGPLSVASVSASLTPLEDERRGASFDIKLLNNILDGGPEWSDMKEFLYGIIEGDPVLRDDNRFDFTRQEAREKTMEKIAHIMKTYTSGGMGKANKPEKTEEEKKKKKEGDKESKVPGPRDKLSLTFWSLMSLYDPSWATRIGVHFGLFWGAISGQGTKEQIKKFSSDVQKGRIFGCYAMTELGHGSYIQGFETTATLDKSKDEWIINSPTETSTKWWIGMAGQTATHSVVFARLIIDGKDHGVHSFMVQIRDTATGEALPGIDVGDCGAKMGRNGLDNGYIQYHNVRIPRDDMLMRWAQVTKEGEYIKPPKAQLSYGALITGRVSILNDSANWVKKALTISLRYSAVRRQFPSAENPNVESKILDYPTHQIRLLPILAAAYAYHFTSDQLNKHYESLLLDLERGDISALAGVHATSAGLKAFGTWWCNESLEVTRQCLGGHGYSSYAGISPLLADFAVNCSWEGDNTVLAQQTAKFLIKSLRKVASGKKMNGFESYMNEARSVGSQKWPVQTIEDVLDADLQLRAFQNLVIFIATKISRIMEEEAGKGKNKQQVWSSVMAEQVLLARVHCEYYVLHCFINAIRDVEDAKVARALTNLRNLHALVTIEKYSSYLLESGYFSGAQIDFIRKQIRSMCAATRGDAIPFVDAFGFPDFILNSPLGRYDGEVYKNYFERVKAAPNATGKAPYWDKVIRPMTTAPPKVKKQQKQQQTSWSIRCTGDAEKQRLRQHNALEALLSAVCICDVSCTFERRRNVDVLPGLGTAILRTPQPRQTLACLHRRGPRKGVSTPARIKHFRVSSSVRSTRGHTVFCPKAILAGQQCVIILERRAEATCDHCRLRGSLEVAGDTFLSSLSRTCGHLERSMFGTPIVIVALRLLLACCFPKGTTKWLNPFIGALICYDVTFHILSRVVQNAKRKGVEQRTYALLRSVCRSWNEMSENITPAAKPLTSSANHFVDDDSIALASSRGAIHSVRFLLNYTNPSAWSNEAIRAACQNGRCDVVQLLLSDPRVDPSDGNNWAIQAAASRGHAGIIRLLMEDGRADPAAGGNWPIRKASQNGSIEIVRMLMRDDRVDPSSSHHWALRMAMKNGHEQVAFELMKDPRVDPRVRDDELM
;
A
#
# COMPACT_ATOMS: atom_id res chain seq x y z
N MET A 1 -13.01 48.77 -30.61
CA MET A 1 -12.51 47.83 -31.65
C MET A 1 -11.23 48.28 -32.36
N ASN A 2 -10.61 49.45 -32.04
CA ASN A 2 -9.46 49.95 -32.80
C ASN A 2 -8.07 49.68 -32.20
N ASP A 3 -7.94 49.45 -30.89
CA ASP A 3 -6.60 49.39 -30.24
C ASP A 3 -5.83 48.08 -30.50
N ASN A 4 -6.54 46.96 -30.74
CA ASN A 4 -5.90 45.66 -30.99
C ASN A 4 -4.99 45.66 -32.23
N ASN A 5 -5.28 46.50 -33.23
CA ASN A 5 -4.50 46.58 -34.46
C ASN A 5 -3.10 47.20 -34.23
N VAL A 6 -2.95 48.08 -33.22
CA VAL A 6 -1.66 48.71 -32.90
C VAL A 6 -0.70 47.71 -32.23
N ALA A 7 -1.22 46.81 -31.40
CA ALA A 7 -0.45 45.72 -30.81
C ALA A 7 0.04 44.72 -31.88
N LEU A 8 -0.86 44.32 -32.80
CA LEU A 8 -0.53 43.41 -33.90
C LEU A 8 0.52 44.02 -34.85
N ALA A 9 0.39 45.31 -35.16
CA ALA A 9 1.36 46.04 -35.99
C ALA A 9 2.75 46.16 -35.33
N ARG A 10 2.84 46.26 -33.99
CA ARG A 10 4.12 46.23 -33.26
C ARG A 10 4.76 44.84 -33.29
N LEU A 11 4.00 43.78 -33.09
CA LEU A 11 4.47 42.39 -33.19
C LEU A 11 5.02 42.09 -34.60
N ASN A 12 4.29 42.46 -35.65
CA ASN A 12 4.71 42.23 -37.03
C ASN A 12 5.96 43.07 -37.41
N ARG A 13 6.14 44.27 -36.84
CA ARG A 13 7.39 45.04 -37.02
C ARG A 13 8.58 44.39 -36.31
N LEU A 14 8.40 43.84 -35.11
CA LEU A 14 9.46 43.09 -34.41
C LEU A 14 9.86 41.82 -35.19
N ALA A 15 8.89 41.09 -35.74
CA ALA A 15 9.16 39.93 -36.59
C ALA A 15 9.95 40.31 -37.86
N ALA A 16 9.61 41.44 -38.50
CA ALA A 16 10.35 41.94 -39.66
C ALA A 16 11.77 42.43 -39.31
N GLN A 17 11.97 43.04 -38.13
CA GLN A 17 13.30 43.52 -37.69
C GLN A 17 14.28 42.40 -37.32
N LEU A 18 13.80 41.17 -37.10
CA LEU A 18 14.63 39.99 -36.86
C LEU A 18 15.02 39.24 -38.15
N MET A 19 14.60 39.73 -39.33
CA MET A 19 14.88 39.14 -40.64
C MET A 19 15.65 40.14 -41.53
N VAL A 20 16.98 40.22 -41.35
CA VAL A 20 17.88 40.94 -42.25
C VAL A 20 18.92 39.97 -42.82
N SER A 21 19.20 40.11 -44.11
CA SER A 21 19.87 39.13 -44.96
C SER A 21 21.40 39.10 -44.86
N GLY A 22 21.97 37.96 -45.26
CA GLY A 22 23.36 37.79 -45.66
C GLY A 22 23.45 36.69 -46.71
N ASP A 23 23.69 37.06 -47.96
CA ASP A 23 23.62 36.14 -49.11
C ASP A 23 24.89 35.28 -49.28
N GLY A 24 24.70 34.02 -49.67
CA GLY A 24 25.77 33.10 -50.04
C GLY A 24 25.26 31.65 -50.15
N PRO A 25 25.52 30.91 -51.24
CA PRO A 25 24.94 29.58 -51.46
C PRO A 25 25.67 28.48 -50.66
N LEU A 26 25.53 28.49 -49.34
CA LEU A 26 25.86 27.34 -48.50
C LEU A 26 24.77 26.28 -48.62
N SER A 27 25.19 25.01 -48.76
CA SER A 27 24.31 23.88 -49.00
C SER A 27 23.20 23.75 -47.94
N VAL A 28 21.96 23.52 -48.37
CA VAL A 28 20.80 23.28 -47.49
C VAL A 28 20.88 21.91 -46.82
N ALA A 29 21.83 21.77 -45.89
CA ALA A 29 21.72 20.82 -44.80
C ALA A 29 20.63 21.36 -43.88
N SER A 30 19.44 20.75 -43.93
CA SER A 30 18.27 21.22 -43.19
C SER A 30 18.49 21.15 -41.68
N VAL A 31 18.80 22.29 -41.06
CA VAL A 31 18.67 22.48 -39.61
C VAL A 31 17.18 22.58 -39.31
N SER A 32 16.52 21.42 -39.23
CA SER A 32 15.23 21.35 -38.56
C SER A 32 15.45 21.70 -37.09
N ALA A 33 14.69 22.67 -36.58
CA ALA A 33 14.52 22.81 -35.14
C ALA A 33 13.93 21.49 -34.64
N SER A 34 14.71 20.72 -33.88
CA SER A 34 14.28 19.43 -33.35
C SER A 34 13.16 19.68 -32.35
N LEU A 35 11.95 19.28 -32.72
CA LEU A 35 10.74 19.47 -31.93
C LEU A 35 10.88 18.79 -30.56
N THR A 36 10.23 19.37 -29.56
CA THR A 36 10.17 18.75 -28.23
C THR A 36 9.44 17.40 -28.31
N PRO A 37 9.78 16.41 -27.45
CA PRO A 37 9.16 15.09 -27.52
C PRO A 37 7.64 15.02 -27.29
N LEU A 38 6.99 16.15 -26.94
CA LEU A 38 5.53 16.30 -26.84
C LEU A 38 4.90 17.07 -28.02
N GLU A 39 5.64 17.93 -28.73
CA GLU A 39 5.12 18.61 -29.93
C GLU A 39 4.83 17.63 -31.07
N ASP A 40 5.68 16.61 -31.24
CA ASP A 40 5.43 15.51 -32.18
C ASP A 40 4.17 14.72 -31.83
N GLU A 41 3.93 14.48 -30.54
CA GLU A 41 2.75 13.75 -30.03
C GLU A 41 1.46 14.58 -30.21
N ARG A 42 1.55 15.91 -30.12
CA ARG A 42 0.43 16.83 -30.36
C ARG A 42 0.07 16.95 -31.83
N ARG A 43 1.06 16.94 -32.72
CA ARG A 43 0.84 17.03 -34.18
C ARG A 43 0.00 15.88 -34.72
N GLY A 44 0.03 14.72 -34.06
CA GLY A 44 -0.74 13.53 -34.45
C GLY A 44 -2.22 13.52 -34.03
N ALA A 45 -2.73 14.56 -33.36
CA ALA A 45 -4.09 14.58 -32.79
C ALA A 45 -5.19 14.29 -33.82
N SER A 46 -6.05 13.30 -33.55
CA SER A 46 -7.15 12.92 -34.44
C SER A 46 -8.39 13.82 -34.30
N PHE A 47 -8.44 14.66 -33.28
CA PHE A 47 -9.56 15.55 -32.91
C PHE A 47 -9.06 16.93 -32.42
N ASP A 48 -9.97 17.90 -32.29
CA ASP A 48 -9.66 19.24 -31.74
C ASP A 48 -9.62 19.22 -30.21
N ILE A 49 -8.45 19.56 -29.65
CA ILE A 49 -8.15 19.54 -28.22
C ILE A 49 -8.94 20.61 -27.44
N LYS A 50 -9.12 21.82 -27.98
CA LYS A 50 -9.89 22.90 -27.32
C LYS A 50 -11.39 22.65 -27.45
N LEU A 51 -11.87 22.06 -28.56
CA LEU A 51 -13.25 21.60 -28.66
C LEU A 51 -13.58 20.51 -27.63
N LEU A 52 -12.70 19.51 -27.45
CA LEU A 52 -12.90 18.52 -26.40
C LEU A 52 -12.79 19.15 -25.00
N ASN A 53 -11.89 20.11 -24.78
CA ASN A 53 -11.87 20.87 -23.53
C ASN A 53 -13.21 21.57 -23.25
N ASN A 54 -13.75 22.29 -24.24
CA ASN A 54 -15.04 22.97 -24.13
C ASN A 54 -16.18 21.99 -23.80
N ILE A 55 -16.18 20.78 -24.40
CA ILE A 55 -17.17 19.72 -24.08
C ILE A 55 -17.03 19.25 -22.62
N LEU A 56 -15.81 19.09 -22.11
CA LEU A 56 -15.55 18.62 -20.74
C LEU A 56 -15.86 19.67 -19.66
N ASP A 57 -15.65 20.95 -19.94
CA ASP A 57 -15.99 22.04 -19.01
C ASP A 57 -17.45 22.53 -19.17
N GLY A 58 -18.18 22.02 -20.16
CA GLY A 58 -19.63 22.22 -20.34
C GLY A 58 -20.03 23.40 -21.24
N GLY A 59 -19.09 23.91 -22.05
CA GLY A 59 -19.25 25.00 -23.00
C GLY A 59 -18.04 25.95 -22.99
N PRO A 60 -17.77 26.69 -24.09
CA PRO A 60 -16.60 27.58 -24.19
C PRO A 60 -16.57 28.66 -23.09
N GLU A 61 -17.72 29.25 -22.73
CA GLU A 61 -17.81 30.20 -21.61
C GLU A 61 -17.27 29.63 -20.29
N TRP A 62 -17.42 28.32 -20.06
CA TRP A 62 -16.98 27.67 -18.82
C TRP A 62 -15.50 27.30 -18.86
N SER A 63 -14.96 26.94 -20.03
CA SER A 63 -13.50 26.85 -20.24
C SER A 63 -12.82 28.21 -20.03
N ASP A 64 -13.37 29.27 -20.60
CA ASP A 64 -12.76 30.61 -20.53
C ASP A 64 -12.89 31.20 -19.11
N MET A 65 -14.00 30.91 -18.40
CA MET A 65 -14.15 31.19 -16.97
C MET A 65 -13.12 30.44 -16.11
N LYS A 66 -12.82 29.18 -16.45
CA LYS A 66 -11.83 28.34 -15.76
C LYS A 66 -10.40 28.84 -16.01
N GLU A 67 -10.08 29.25 -17.23
CA GLU A 67 -8.81 29.92 -17.57
C GLU A 67 -8.65 31.26 -16.82
N PHE A 68 -9.70 32.08 -16.74
CA PHE A 68 -9.72 33.31 -15.93
C PHE A 68 -9.47 33.04 -14.43
N LEU A 69 -10.14 32.02 -13.86
CA LEU A 69 -9.94 31.62 -12.47
C LEU A 69 -8.53 31.05 -12.22
N TYR A 70 -7.92 30.37 -13.20
CA TYR A 70 -6.51 29.99 -13.11
C TYR A 70 -5.59 31.21 -13.05
N GLY A 71 -5.84 32.24 -13.87
CA GLY A 71 -5.09 33.50 -13.81
C GLY A 71 -5.15 34.19 -12.44
N ILE A 72 -6.28 34.11 -11.74
CA ILE A 72 -6.40 34.60 -10.36
C ILE A 72 -5.53 33.78 -9.39
N ILE A 73 -5.60 32.45 -9.44
CA ILE A 73 -4.84 31.59 -8.50
C ILE A 73 -3.33 31.67 -8.77
N GLU A 74 -2.92 31.79 -10.03
CA GLU A 74 -1.51 31.86 -10.41
C GLU A 74 -0.85 33.22 -10.14
N GLY A 75 -1.64 34.30 -10.29
CA GLY A 75 -1.20 35.68 -10.07
C GLY A 75 -1.23 36.13 -8.60
N ASP A 76 -1.92 35.40 -7.73
CA ASP A 76 -2.04 35.74 -6.30
C ASP A 76 -0.92 35.11 -5.45
N PRO A 77 0.00 35.90 -4.87
CA PRO A 77 1.16 35.38 -4.14
C PRO A 77 0.83 34.81 -2.75
N VAL A 78 -0.42 34.93 -2.28
CA VAL A 78 -0.88 34.27 -1.04
C VAL A 78 -1.49 32.90 -1.36
N LEU A 79 -2.16 32.76 -2.52
CA LEU A 79 -2.74 31.48 -2.93
C LEU A 79 -1.68 30.50 -3.44
N ARG A 80 -0.68 31.01 -4.18
CA ARG A 80 0.38 30.24 -4.85
C ARG A 80 1.44 29.69 -3.89
N ASP A 81 1.31 28.43 -3.49
CA ASP A 81 2.32 27.65 -2.75
C ASP A 81 2.93 26.53 -3.61
N ASP A 82 3.76 26.89 -4.58
CA ASP A 82 4.39 25.88 -5.44
C ASP A 82 5.31 24.94 -4.62
N ASN A 83 5.94 25.43 -3.54
CA ASN A 83 6.88 24.67 -2.68
C ASN A 83 6.24 23.96 -1.47
N ARG A 84 4.91 23.82 -1.42
CA ARG A 84 4.17 23.17 -0.31
C ARG A 84 4.62 21.76 0.10
N PHE A 85 5.39 21.09 -0.75
CA PHE A 85 5.89 19.73 -0.54
C PHE A 85 6.96 19.64 0.56
N ASP A 86 7.62 20.75 0.86
CA ASP A 86 8.68 20.85 1.87
C ASP A 86 8.19 21.41 3.21
N PHE A 87 6.92 21.83 3.30
CA PHE A 87 6.33 22.39 4.52
C PHE A 87 6.25 21.36 5.64
N THR A 88 6.65 21.76 6.84
CA THR A 88 6.26 21.06 8.07
C THR A 88 4.74 21.13 8.28
N ARG A 89 4.19 20.26 9.14
CA ARG A 89 2.76 20.29 9.50
C ARG A 89 2.33 21.66 10.06
N GLN A 90 3.23 22.40 10.71
CA GLN A 90 2.90 23.71 11.27
C GLN A 90 2.78 24.78 10.18
N GLU A 91 3.78 24.91 9.32
CA GLU A 91 3.76 25.84 8.17
C GLU A 91 2.57 25.54 7.26
N ALA A 92 2.27 24.26 7.00
CA ALA A 92 1.10 23.86 6.22
C ALA A 92 -0.23 24.34 6.84
N ARG A 93 -0.36 24.35 8.17
CA ARG A 93 -1.56 24.86 8.87
C ARG A 93 -1.65 26.38 8.83
N GLU A 94 -0.52 27.05 8.94
CA GLU A 94 -0.42 28.51 8.90
C GLU A 94 -0.77 29.02 7.49
N LYS A 95 -0.11 28.52 6.44
CA LYS A 95 -0.41 28.86 5.04
C LYS A 95 -1.85 28.52 4.63
N THR A 96 -2.41 27.42 5.15
CA THR A 96 -3.83 27.11 4.92
C THR A 96 -4.75 28.21 5.49
N MET A 97 -4.45 28.77 6.66
CA MET A 97 -5.26 29.86 7.24
C MET A 97 -4.98 31.23 6.62
N GLU A 98 -3.74 31.55 6.24
CA GLU A 98 -3.43 32.78 5.50
C GLU A 98 -4.31 32.90 4.24
N LYS A 99 -4.39 31.84 3.45
CA LYS A 99 -5.26 31.75 2.26
C LYS A 99 -6.74 31.91 2.57
N ILE A 100 -7.22 31.28 3.64
CA ILE A 100 -8.63 31.40 4.07
C ILE A 100 -8.94 32.85 4.45
N ALA A 101 -8.12 33.49 5.28
CA ALA A 101 -8.30 34.87 5.71
C ALA A 101 -8.23 35.86 4.53
N HIS A 102 -7.27 35.66 3.62
CA HIS A 102 -7.09 36.47 2.41
C HIS A 102 -8.30 36.39 1.46
N ILE A 103 -8.80 35.18 1.19
CA ILE A 103 -10.00 34.98 0.37
C ILE A 103 -11.23 35.60 1.05
N MET A 104 -11.44 35.37 2.36
CA MET A 104 -12.58 35.95 3.08
C MET A 104 -12.54 37.49 3.10
N LYS A 105 -11.36 38.10 3.24
CA LYS A 105 -11.15 39.55 3.12
C LYS A 105 -11.47 40.06 1.70
N THR A 106 -11.13 39.28 0.67
CA THR A 106 -11.36 39.62 -0.75
C THR A 106 -12.85 39.50 -1.15
N TYR A 107 -13.56 38.51 -0.60
CA TYR A 107 -15.02 38.40 -0.75
C TYR A 107 -15.77 39.51 0.02
N THR A 108 -15.43 39.75 1.29
CA THR A 108 -16.13 40.75 2.14
C THR A 108 -15.91 42.19 1.71
N SER A 109 -14.76 42.53 1.13
CA SER A 109 -14.51 43.84 0.47
C SER A 109 -15.16 43.97 -0.92
N GLY A 110 -15.82 42.91 -1.41
CA GLY A 110 -16.52 42.87 -2.68
C GLY A 110 -15.62 42.78 -3.92
N GLY A 111 -14.33 42.46 -3.77
CA GLY A 111 -13.36 42.43 -4.87
C GLY A 111 -13.78 41.47 -6.00
N MET A 112 -14.00 40.20 -5.66
CA MET A 112 -14.43 39.18 -6.62
C MET A 112 -15.84 39.47 -7.20
N GLY A 113 -16.67 40.24 -6.49
CA GLY A 113 -17.99 40.68 -6.96
C GLY A 113 -17.99 41.91 -7.87
N LYS A 114 -16.89 42.68 -7.92
CA LYS A 114 -16.71 43.89 -8.74
C LYS A 114 -16.08 43.61 -10.10
N ALA A 115 -15.26 42.57 -10.23
CA ALA A 115 -14.65 42.17 -11.50
C ALA A 115 -15.70 41.77 -12.56
N ASN A 116 -16.83 41.18 -12.15
CA ASN A 116 -17.89 40.74 -13.04
C ASN A 116 -19.00 41.80 -13.23
N LYS A 117 -18.72 42.78 -14.10
CA LYS A 117 -19.73 43.59 -14.80
C LYS A 117 -19.44 43.64 -16.31
N PRO A 118 -20.01 42.72 -17.12
CA PRO A 118 -20.35 43.03 -18.49
C PRO A 118 -21.31 44.22 -18.53
N GLU A 119 -21.21 45.10 -19.53
CA GLU A 119 -22.17 46.19 -19.70
C GLU A 119 -23.53 45.63 -20.14
N LYS A 120 -24.51 45.68 -19.24
CA LYS A 120 -25.88 45.25 -19.53
C LYS A 120 -26.57 46.23 -20.48
N THR A 121 -27.00 45.73 -21.63
CA THR A 121 -27.84 46.46 -22.60
C THR A 121 -29.18 46.86 -21.97
N GLU A 122 -29.87 47.83 -22.56
CA GLU A 122 -31.11 48.36 -21.96
C GLU A 122 -32.28 47.37 -21.95
N GLU A 123 -32.30 46.40 -22.86
CA GLU A 123 -33.33 45.37 -22.91
C GLU A 123 -33.28 44.43 -21.70
N GLU A 124 -32.08 44.07 -21.23
CA GLU A 124 -31.92 43.28 -19.99
C GLU A 124 -32.44 44.04 -18.77
N LYS A 125 -32.29 45.37 -18.75
CA LYS A 125 -32.79 46.23 -17.67
C LYS A 125 -34.33 46.29 -17.67
N LYS A 126 -34.97 46.17 -18.84
CA LYS A 126 -36.44 46.13 -18.97
C LYS A 126 -37.03 44.77 -18.53
N LYS A 127 -36.42 43.65 -18.91
CA LYS A 127 -36.92 42.30 -18.57
C LYS A 127 -36.97 41.99 -17.07
N LYS A 128 -36.25 42.72 -16.21
CA LYS A 128 -36.23 42.47 -14.75
C LYS A 128 -37.34 43.16 -13.95
N LYS A 129 -38.43 43.61 -14.58
CA LYS A 129 -39.60 44.20 -13.89
C LYS A 129 -40.78 43.26 -13.69
N GLU A 130 -40.81 42.09 -14.33
CA GLU A 130 -41.93 41.17 -14.30
C GLU A 130 -41.48 39.73 -14.00
N GLY A 131 -41.86 39.19 -12.84
CA GLY A 131 -41.86 37.74 -12.61
C GLY A 131 -40.66 37.09 -11.91
N ASP A 132 -40.01 37.73 -10.93
CA ASP A 132 -39.04 37.03 -10.04
C ASP A 132 -39.75 35.98 -9.15
N LYS A 133 -39.98 34.77 -9.70
CA LYS A 133 -40.03 33.52 -8.92
C LYS A 133 -38.65 32.88 -9.01
N GLU A 134 -37.85 33.05 -7.97
CA GLU A 134 -36.44 32.65 -7.93
C GLU A 134 -36.25 31.16 -8.27
N SER A 135 -35.69 30.88 -9.45
CA SER A 135 -35.25 29.55 -9.84
C SER A 135 -33.88 29.27 -9.24
N LYS A 136 -33.76 28.20 -8.45
CA LYS A 136 -32.50 27.79 -7.79
C LYS A 136 -31.49 27.10 -8.71
N VAL A 137 -31.48 27.47 -10.00
CA VAL A 137 -30.32 27.20 -10.85
C VAL A 137 -29.19 28.10 -10.33
N PRO A 138 -27.99 27.58 -10.02
CA PRO A 138 -26.89 28.41 -9.51
C PRO A 138 -26.65 29.61 -10.44
N GLY A 139 -26.75 30.83 -9.90
CA GLY A 139 -26.51 32.03 -10.68
C GLY A 139 -25.05 32.09 -11.16
N PRO A 140 -24.72 32.96 -12.13
CA PRO A 140 -23.34 33.08 -12.62
C PRO A 140 -22.29 33.32 -11.52
N ARG A 141 -22.68 33.94 -10.40
CA ARG A 141 -21.83 34.15 -9.21
C ARG A 141 -21.66 32.90 -8.33
N ASP A 142 -22.68 32.06 -8.27
CA ASP A 142 -22.67 30.82 -7.48
C ASP A 142 -21.84 29.76 -8.20
N LYS A 143 -22.06 29.60 -9.52
CA LYS A 143 -21.26 28.69 -10.35
C LYS A 143 -19.80 29.13 -10.44
N LEU A 144 -19.50 30.44 -10.54
CA LEU A 144 -18.13 30.98 -10.39
C LEU A 144 -17.45 30.50 -9.11
N SER A 145 -18.15 30.62 -7.97
CA SER A 145 -17.60 30.28 -6.65
C SER A 145 -17.40 28.76 -6.50
N LEU A 146 -18.31 27.94 -7.03
CA LEU A 146 -18.18 26.48 -7.07
C LEU A 146 -17.04 26.02 -7.99
N THR A 147 -16.85 26.66 -9.15
CA THR A 147 -15.70 26.37 -10.03
C THR A 147 -14.39 26.74 -9.33
N PHE A 148 -14.26 27.95 -8.78
CA PHE A 148 -13.06 28.37 -8.04
C PHE A 148 -12.72 27.38 -6.90
N TRP A 149 -13.74 26.92 -6.16
CA TRP A 149 -13.58 25.89 -5.14
C TRP A 149 -13.03 24.58 -5.69
N SER A 150 -13.56 24.08 -6.82
CA SER A 150 -13.10 22.83 -7.44
C SER A 150 -11.65 22.95 -7.95
N LEU A 151 -11.28 24.10 -8.52
CA LEU A 151 -9.90 24.38 -8.95
C LEU A 151 -8.94 24.46 -7.75
N MET A 152 -9.37 25.08 -6.66
CA MET A 152 -8.62 25.08 -5.40
C MET A 152 -8.57 23.70 -4.73
N SER A 153 -9.58 22.82 -4.88
CA SER A 153 -9.51 21.42 -4.43
C SER A 153 -8.42 20.64 -5.17
N LEU A 154 -8.21 20.94 -6.46
CA LEU A 154 -7.15 20.33 -7.28
C LEU A 154 -5.75 20.89 -6.97
N TYR A 155 -5.64 22.17 -6.64
CA TYR A 155 -4.36 22.81 -6.28
C TYR A 155 -3.99 22.55 -4.81
N ASP A 156 -4.87 22.91 -3.88
CA ASP A 156 -4.70 22.84 -2.42
C ASP A 156 -5.87 22.10 -1.71
N PRO A 157 -5.80 20.77 -1.59
CA PRO A 157 -6.80 19.97 -0.89
C PRO A 157 -6.91 20.30 0.60
N SER A 158 -5.85 20.82 1.23
CA SER A 158 -5.89 21.19 2.66
C SER A 158 -6.76 22.44 2.85
N TRP A 159 -6.55 23.46 2.01
CA TRP A 159 -7.41 24.64 1.94
C TRP A 159 -8.87 24.25 1.70
N ALA A 160 -9.17 23.52 0.61
CA ALA A 160 -10.53 23.21 0.20
C ALA A 160 -11.30 22.40 1.26
N THR A 161 -10.61 21.52 2.01
CA THR A 161 -11.25 20.79 3.10
C THR A 161 -11.48 21.67 4.32
N ARG A 162 -10.48 22.45 4.75
CA ARG A 162 -10.57 23.24 5.99
C ARG A 162 -11.65 24.31 5.88
N ILE A 163 -11.73 25.02 4.74
CA ILE A 163 -12.84 25.95 4.49
C ILE A 163 -14.18 25.23 4.24
N GLY A 164 -14.15 24.00 3.72
CA GLY A 164 -15.33 23.14 3.50
C GLY A 164 -16.00 22.66 4.78
N VAL A 165 -15.25 22.44 5.85
CA VAL A 165 -15.83 22.15 7.16
C VAL A 165 -16.65 23.34 7.67
N HIS A 166 -16.21 24.58 7.40
CA HIS A 166 -16.91 25.78 7.82
C HIS A 166 -18.12 26.13 6.94
N PHE A 167 -17.92 26.40 5.65
CA PHE A 167 -19.00 26.85 4.76
C PHE A 167 -19.84 25.71 4.15
N GLY A 168 -19.26 24.50 4.03
CA GLY A 168 -19.98 23.31 3.56
C GLY A 168 -20.73 22.62 4.69
N LEU A 169 -20.03 22.13 5.72
CA LEU A 169 -20.63 21.27 6.75
C LEU A 169 -21.30 22.05 7.90
N PHE A 170 -20.58 22.97 8.56
CA PHE A 170 -21.11 23.74 9.70
C PHE A 170 -22.23 24.69 9.25
N TRP A 171 -21.97 25.53 8.25
CA TRP A 171 -23.01 26.40 7.68
C TRP A 171 -24.11 25.63 6.94
N GLY A 172 -23.80 24.51 6.28
CA GLY A 172 -24.79 23.61 5.68
C GLY A 172 -25.73 22.98 6.72
N ALA A 173 -25.23 22.69 7.93
CA ALA A 173 -26.07 22.24 9.04
C ALA A 173 -27.03 23.36 9.51
N ILE A 174 -26.52 24.56 9.75
CA ILE A 174 -27.34 25.72 10.18
C ILE A 174 -28.42 26.04 9.13
N SER A 175 -28.04 26.17 7.86
CA SER A 175 -28.96 26.51 6.77
C SER A 175 -29.92 25.38 6.38
N GLY A 176 -29.48 24.12 6.51
CA GLY A 176 -30.27 22.94 6.21
C GLY A 176 -31.18 22.46 7.34
N GLN A 177 -30.86 22.74 8.60
CA GLN A 177 -31.55 22.19 9.78
C GLN A 177 -32.04 23.27 10.78
N GLY A 178 -31.59 24.51 10.68
CA GLY A 178 -32.05 25.62 11.53
C GLY A 178 -33.31 26.32 11.01
N THR A 179 -34.07 26.93 11.92
CA THR A 179 -35.21 27.80 11.58
C THR A 179 -34.72 29.09 10.89
N LYS A 180 -35.63 29.92 10.34
CA LYS A 180 -35.25 31.20 9.72
C LYS A 180 -34.58 32.14 10.72
N GLU A 181 -34.99 32.05 11.98
CA GLU A 181 -34.53 32.82 13.12
C GLU A 181 -33.12 32.38 13.55
N GLN A 182 -32.87 31.06 13.60
CA GLN A 182 -31.55 30.49 13.86
C GLN A 182 -30.56 30.79 12.72
N ILE A 183 -31.01 30.70 11.46
CA ILE A 183 -30.22 31.11 10.29
C ILE A 183 -29.87 32.61 10.39
N LYS A 184 -30.83 33.46 10.76
CA LYS A 184 -30.60 34.89 10.98
C LYS A 184 -29.61 35.16 12.13
N LYS A 185 -29.68 34.41 13.24
CA LYS A 185 -28.78 34.51 14.41
C LYS A 185 -27.31 34.37 14.01
N PHE A 186 -26.96 33.37 13.19
CA PHE A 186 -25.55 33.05 12.90
C PHE A 186 -25.01 33.56 11.54
N SER A 187 -25.88 33.78 10.54
CA SER A 187 -25.50 34.12 9.15
C SER A 187 -24.44 35.21 9.01
N SER A 188 -24.66 36.38 9.64
CA SER A 188 -23.77 37.54 9.58
C SER A 188 -22.35 37.23 10.05
N ASP A 189 -22.20 36.35 11.03
CA ASP A 189 -20.95 36.18 11.78
C ASP A 189 -20.10 35.05 11.20
N VAL A 190 -20.76 34.03 10.68
CA VAL A 190 -20.17 33.04 9.76
C VAL A 190 -19.64 33.72 8.50
N GLN A 191 -20.45 34.53 7.80
CA GLN A 191 -20.03 35.19 6.55
C GLN A 191 -18.89 36.19 6.73
N LYS A 192 -18.70 36.75 7.93
CA LYS A 192 -17.64 37.72 8.26
C LYS A 192 -16.42 37.11 8.94
N GLY A 193 -16.43 35.80 9.22
CA GLY A 193 -15.36 35.15 10.00
C GLY A 193 -15.28 35.59 11.46
N ARG A 194 -16.38 36.11 12.02
CA ARG A 194 -16.52 36.37 13.47
C ARG A 194 -16.83 35.09 14.26
N ILE A 195 -17.38 34.09 13.57
CA ILE A 195 -17.50 32.71 14.05
C ILE A 195 -16.83 31.80 13.02
N PHE A 196 -15.73 31.15 13.41
CA PHE A 196 -15.26 29.93 12.74
C PHE A 196 -15.91 28.73 13.43
N GLY A 197 -16.36 27.74 12.66
CA GLY A 197 -17.19 26.66 13.19
C GLY A 197 -17.00 25.31 12.52
N CYS A 198 -17.13 24.24 13.32
CA CYS A 198 -16.86 22.86 12.93
C CYS A 198 -18.07 21.91 13.04
N TYR A 199 -18.03 20.78 12.34
CA TYR A 199 -19.12 19.80 12.28
C TYR A 199 -18.82 18.59 13.18
N ALA A 200 -19.26 18.67 14.44
CA ALA A 200 -18.92 17.73 15.51
C ALA A 200 -19.86 16.50 15.52
N MET A 201 -19.81 15.70 14.45
CA MET A 201 -20.60 14.48 14.29
C MET A 201 -19.91 13.24 14.88
N THR A 202 -18.84 12.78 14.24
CA THR A 202 -18.13 11.51 14.53
C THR A 202 -17.59 11.46 15.95
N GLU A 203 -17.64 10.27 16.55
CA GLU A 203 -17.09 9.94 17.86
C GLU A 203 -15.94 8.94 17.74
N LEU A 204 -15.09 8.86 18.77
CA LEU A 204 -13.97 7.91 18.83
C LEU A 204 -14.46 6.44 18.74
N GLY A 205 -15.60 6.12 19.36
CA GLY A 205 -16.27 4.81 19.23
C GLY A 205 -17.15 4.67 17.98
N HIS A 206 -17.65 5.77 17.40
CA HIS A 206 -18.73 5.74 16.42
C HIS A 206 -18.55 6.67 15.22
N GLY A 207 -18.22 6.07 14.07
CA GLY A 207 -18.29 6.69 12.74
C GLY A 207 -19.55 6.28 11.97
N SER A 208 -19.52 5.11 11.31
CA SER A 208 -20.58 4.68 10.38
C SER A 208 -21.93 4.36 11.04
N TYR A 209 -21.96 4.03 12.33
CA TYR A 209 -23.19 3.74 13.07
C TYR A 209 -23.66 4.94 13.89
N ILE A 210 -24.14 5.97 13.19
CA ILE A 210 -24.63 7.24 13.77
C ILE A 210 -25.67 7.02 14.88
N GLN A 211 -26.50 5.98 14.78
CA GLN A 211 -27.51 5.68 15.81
C GLN A 211 -26.92 5.21 17.14
N GLY A 212 -25.65 4.82 17.19
CA GLY A 212 -24.95 4.42 18.42
C GLY A 212 -24.29 5.56 19.18
N PHE A 213 -24.36 6.81 18.72
CA PHE A 213 -23.66 7.92 19.36
C PHE A 213 -23.94 8.01 20.87
N GLU A 214 -22.89 8.28 21.63
CA GLU A 214 -22.87 8.30 23.09
C GLU A 214 -23.01 9.71 23.66
N THR A 215 -22.63 10.77 22.92
CA THR A 215 -22.81 12.16 23.37
C THR A 215 -24.29 12.44 23.60
N THR A 216 -24.65 12.96 24.78
CA THR A 216 -26.04 13.26 25.18
C THR A 216 -26.34 14.76 25.15
N ALA A 217 -27.61 15.10 24.89
CA ALA A 217 -28.18 16.43 25.04
C ALA A 217 -29.49 16.34 25.84
N THR A 218 -29.43 16.62 27.14
CA THR A 218 -30.54 16.43 28.09
C THR A 218 -31.24 17.74 28.39
N LEU A 219 -32.58 17.80 28.30
CA LEU A 219 -33.35 19.01 28.58
C LEU A 219 -33.44 19.30 30.09
N ASP A 220 -32.97 20.48 30.50
CA ASP A 220 -33.24 21.07 31.81
C ASP A 220 -34.40 22.07 31.70
N LYS A 221 -35.63 21.57 31.85
CA LYS A 221 -36.87 22.36 31.76
C LYS A 221 -36.93 23.51 32.78
N SER A 222 -36.16 23.43 33.88
CA SER A 222 -36.15 24.49 34.90
C SER A 222 -35.44 25.78 34.45
N LYS A 223 -34.65 25.70 33.37
CA LYS A 223 -33.83 26.81 32.85
C LYS A 223 -34.01 27.11 31.36
N ASP A 224 -34.82 26.32 30.65
CA ASP A 224 -34.93 26.35 29.19
C ASP A 224 -33.57 26.08 28.49
N GLU A 225 -32.81 25.10 29.00
CA GLU A 225 -31.44 24.76 28.58
C GLU A 225 -31.26 23.28 28.18
N TRP A 226 -30.31 22.99 27.28
CA TRP A 226 -29.73 21.66 27.08
C TRP A 226 -28.45 21.50 27.89
N ILE A 227 -28.26 20.32 28.49
CA ILE A 227 -26.99 19.86 29.05
C ILE A 227 -26.34 18.91 28.03
N ILE A 228 -25.26 19.36 27.39
CA ILE A 228 -24.44 18.60 26.45
C ILE A 228 -23.33 17.88 27.21
N ASN A 229 -23.22 16.56 27.05
CA ASN A 229 -22.22 15.77 27.77
C ASN A 229 -21.65 14.60 26.95
N SER A 230 -20.35 14.38 27.09
CA SER A 230 -19.60 13.20 26.64
C SER A 230 -19.45 12.24 27.82
N PRO A 231 -20.28 11.19 27.96
CA PRO A 231 -20.28 10.32 29.14
C PRO A 231 -19.09 9.36 29.23
N THR A 232 -18.35 9.15 28.13
CA THR A 232 -17.29 8.14 28.00
C THR A 232 -16.13 8.66 27.15
N GLU A 233 -14.95 8.05 27.26
CA GLU A 233 -13.84 8.35 26.33
C GLU A 233 -14.22 8.06 24.87
N THR A 234 -15.01 7.01 24.61
CA THR A 234 -15.50 6.66 23.26
C THR A 234 -16.49 7.67 22.70
N SER A 235 -17.25 8.37 23.56
CA SER A 235 -18.13 9.49 23.18
C SER A 235 -17.39 10.77 22.77
N THR A 236 -16.07 10.85 22.96
CA THR A 236 -15.25 11.98 22.50
C THR A 236 -15.48 12.22 21.01
N LYS A 237 -15.89 13.43 20.61
CA LYS A 237 -15.99 13.77 19.19
C LYS A 237 -14.60 13.72 18.56
N TRP A 238 -14.46 13.09 17.40
CA TRP A 238 -13.14 12.73 16.86
C TRP A 238 -13.03 12.98 15.34
N TRP A 239 -11.81 13.29 14.87
CA TRP A 239 -11.50 13.76 13.51
C TRP A 239 -12.16 15.09 13.09
N ILE A 240 -12.71 15.87 14.02
CA ILE A 240 -13.50 17.06 13.73
C ILE A 240 -12.59 18.15 13.15
N GLY A 241 -12.71 18.42 11.85
CA GLY A 241 -11.91 19.46 11.18
C GLY A 241 -12.12 20.83 11.83
N MET A 242 -11.06 21.66 11.87
CA MET A 242 -11.02 22.95 12.56
C MET A 242 -11.15 22.93 14.10
N ALA A 243 -11.62 21.85 14.73
CA ALA A 243 -11.78 21.82 16.18
C ALA A 243 -10.44 21.96 16.93
N GLY A 244 -9.36 21.39 16.37
CA GLY A 244 -8.08 21.28 17.07
C GLY A 244 -7.50 22.63 17.48
N GLN A 245 -7.57 23.64 16.62
CA GLN A 245 -6.91 24.94 16.84
C GLN A 245 -7.69 26.17 16.31
N THR A 246 -8.81 26.01 15.59
CA THR A 246 -9.43 27.13 14.82
C THR A 246 -10.90 27.42 15.14
N ALA A 247 -11.71 26.41 15.44
CA ALA A 247 -13.16 26.55 15.54
C ALA A 247 -13.59 27.12 16.89
N THR A 248 -14.29 28.25 16.85
CA THR A 248 -14.93 28.89 18.01
C THR A 248 -16.24 28.21 18.42
N HIS A 249 -16.91 27.59 17.46
CA HIS A 249 -18.23 26.95 17.63
C HIS A 249 -18.26 25.56 17.00
N SER A 250 -19.13 24.68 17.48
CA SER A 250 -19.45 23.41 16.86
C SER A 250 -20.95 23.28 16.59
N VAL A 251 -21.31 22.60 15.51
CA VAL A 251 -22.61 21.92 15.45
C VAL A 251 -22.37 20.48 15.88
N VAL A 252 -22.75 20.17 17.13
CA VAL A 252 -22.58 18.84 17.74
C VAL A 252 -23.79 17.96 17.47
N PHE A 253 -23.55 16.68 17.20
CA PHE A 253 -24.62 15.68 17.07
C PHE A 253 -24.70 14.83 18.33
N ALA A 254 -25.85 14.83 19.00
CA ALA A 254 -26.03 14.20 20.31
C ALA A 254 -27.40 13.51 20.43
N ARG A 255 -27.50 12.51 21.31
CA ARG A 255 -28.74 11.84 21.70
C ARG A 255 -29.64 12.84 22.43
N LEU A 256 -30.78 13.17 21.84
CA LEU A 256 -31.79 14.04 22.43
C LEU A 256 -32.50 13.32 23.58
N ILE A 257 -32.36 13.82 24.81
CA ILE A 257 -32.97 13.22 26.01
C ILE A 257 -33.93 14.23 26.67
N ILE A 258 -35.18 13.80 26.87
CA ILE A 258 -36.25 14.59 27.50
C ILE A 258 -36.95 13.68 28.51
N ASP A 259 -37.09 14.11 29.77
CA ASP A 259 -37.74 13.34 30.85
C ASP A 259 -37.21 11.88 30.97
N GLY A 260 -35.90 11.70 30.78
CA GLY A 260 -35.22 10.39 30.79
C GLY A 260 -35.42 9.53 29.53
N LYS A 261 -36.21 10.00 28.56
CA LYS A 261 -36.50 9.29 27.31
C LYS A 261 -35.57 9.76 26.19
N ASP A 262 -35.06 8.83 25.41
CA ASP A 262 -34.20 9.07 24.25
C ASP A 262 -35.04 9.22 22.96
N HIS A 263 -34.78 10.28 22.20
CA HIS A 263 -35.50 10.67 20.98
C HIS A 263 -34.64 10.55 19.71
N GLY A 264 -33.42 10.02 19.82
CA GLY A 264 -32.46 9.86 18.72
C GLY A 264 -31.52 11.05 18.52
N VAL A 265 -30.60 10.91 17.57
CA VAL A 265 -29.55 11.90 17.30
C VAL A 265 -30.11 13.17 16.66
N HIS A 266 -29.83 14.31 17.30
CA HIS A 266 -30.17 15.66 16.85
C HIS A 266 -28.93 16.56 16.84
N SER A 267 -29.04 17.75 16.24
CA SER A 267 -27.94 18.70 16.06
C SER A 267 -28.14 19.97 16.89
N PHE A 268 -27.06 20.43 17.54
CA PHE A 268 -27.07 21.54 18.50
C PHE A 268 -25.89 22.47 18.24
N MET A 269 -26.08 23.77 18.38
CA MET A 269 -25.00 24.77 18.36
C MET A 269 -24.36 24.86 19.75
N VAL A 270 -23.05 24.71 19.82
CA VAL A 270 -22.27 24.89 21.05
C VAL A 270 -21.09 25.83 20.76
N GLN A 271 -20.91 26.87 21.56
CA GLN A 271 -19.65 27.61 21.56
C GLN A 271 -18.60 26.79 22.32
N ILE A 272 -17.44 26.54 21.69
CA ILE A 272 -16.37 25.69 22.23
C ILE A 272 -15.12 26.46 22.63
N ARG A 273 -14.91 27.65 22.06
CA ARG A 273 -13.83 28.59 22.44
C ARG A 273 -14.36 30.00 22.56
N ASP A 274 -13.73 30.81 23.40
CA ASP A 274 -13.91 32.27 23.35
C ASP A 274 -13.46 32.84 22.00
N THR A 275 -14.19 33.82 21.47
CA THR A 275 -13.98 34.36 20.12
C THR A 275 -12.89 35.42 20.04
N ALA A 276 -12.44 35.98 21.17
CA ALA A 276 -11.39 37.00 21.22
C ALA A 276 -10.00 36.41 21.53
N THR A 277 -9.94 35.38 22.38
CA THR A 277 -8.71 34.74 22.85
C THR A 277 -8.42 33.40 22.15
N GLY A 278 -9.44 32.67 21.71
CA GLY A 278 -9.30 31.30 21.21
C GLY A 278 -9.15 30.22 22.30
N GLU A 279 -9.22 30.59 23.57
CA GLU A 279 -9.16 29.63 24.68
C GLU A 279 -10.45 28.81 24.80
N ALA A 280 -10.33 27.57 25.28
CA ALA A 280 -11.48 26.67 25.47
C ALA A 280 -12.43 27.20 26.54
N LEU A 281 -13.75 27.06 26.32
CA LEU A 281 -14.74 27.47 27.32
C LEU A 281 -14.85 26.45 28.48
N PRO A 282 -15.27 26.88 29.69
CA PRO A 282 -15.45 25.99 30.83
C PRO A 282 -16.34 24.78 30.51
N GLY A 283 -15.84 23.58 30.81
CA GLY A 283 -16.52 22.32 30.48
C GLY A 283 -16.24 21.77 29.08
N ILE A 284 -15.36 22.40 28.30
CA ILE A 284 -14.87 21.89 27.01
C ILE A 284 -13.42 21.43 27.16
N ASP A 285 -13.12 20.19 26.81
CA ASP A 285 -11.75 19.79 26.42
C ASP A 285 -11.70 19.65 24.89
N VAL A 286 -10.70 20.26 24.26
CA VAL A 286 -10.59 20.40 22.80
C VAL A 286 -9.14 20.56 22.36
N GLY A 287 -8.64 19.57 21.64
CA GLY A 287 -7.25 19.52 21.17
C GLY A 287 -7.07 18.83 19.82
N ASP A 288 -5.84 18.73 19.34
CA ASP A 288 -5.50 18.25 18.01
C ASP A 288 -5.34 16.72 17.96
N CYS A 289 -5.94 16.04 16.97
CA CYS A 289 -5.77 14.59 16.77
C CYS A 289 -4.37 14.18 16.28
N GLY A 290 -3.47 15.12 15.98
CA GLY A 290 -2.07 14.87 15.71
C GLY A 290 -1.71 14.68 14.23
N ALA A 291 -0.91 13.67 13.94
CA ALA A 291 -0.37 13.42 12.60
C ALA A 291 -1.37 12.65 11.72
N LYS A 292 -1.34 12.90 10.42
CA LYS A 292 -2.20 12.25 9.41
C LYS A 292 -1.37 11.79 8.22
N MET A 293 -1.91 10.84 7.45
CA MET A 293 -1.33 10.40 6.16
C MET A 293 -1.17 11.59 5.19
N GLY A 294 -2.20 12.43 5.09
CA GLY A 294 -2.24 13.65 4.29
C GLY A 294 -3.17 14.69 4.89
N ARG A 295 -3.50 15.73 4.11
CA ARG A 295 -4.27 16.93 4.52
C ARG A 295 -3.71 17.56 5.79
N ASN A 296 -2.37 17.72 5.83
CA ASN A 296 -1.65 18.17 7.01
C ASN A 296 -1.88 19.65 7.36
N GLY A 297 -2.38 20.46 6.40
CA GLY A 297 -2.86 21.82 6.66
C GLY A 297 -4.16 21.89 7.48
N LEU A 298 -4.74 20.75 7.89
CA LEU A 298 -5.88 20.67 8.81
C LEU A 298 -5.46 20.37 10.25
N ASP A 299 -6.12 21.08 11.15
CA ASP A 299 -6.26 20.86 12.58
C ASP A 299 -7.54 20.05 12.89
N ASN A 300 -7.61 18.80 12.39
CA ASN A 300 -8.61 17.86 12.87
C ASN A 300 -8.39 17.63 14.36
N GLY A 301 -9.41 17.93 15.16
CA GLY A 301 -9.35 17.84 16.61
C GLY A 301 -10.37 16.87 17.20
N TYR A 302 -10.20 16.68 18.50
CA TYR A 302 -11.16 16.00 19.36
C TYR A 302 -11.96 17.04 20.17
N ILE A 303 -13.14 16.68 20.67
CA ILE A 303 -13.92 17.50 21.61
C ILE A 303 -14.61 16.61 22.65
N GLN A 304 -14.44 16.90 23.93
CA GLN A 304 -15.28 16.40 25.02
C GLN A 304 -16.12 17.54 25.59
N TYR A 305 -17.35 17.23 26.00
CA TYR A 305 -18.27 18.16 26.66
C TYR A 305 -18.56 17.64 28.07
N HIS A 306 -18.39 18.47 29.09
CA HIS A 306 -18.60 18.11 30.49
C HIS A 306 -19.77 18.93 31.07
N ASN A 307 -20.99 18.41 30.92
CA ASN A 307 -22.24 19.04 31.34
C ASN A 307 -22.42 20.50 30.86
N VAL A 308 -21.99 20.78 29.62
CA VAL A 308 -22.00 22.11 29.00
C VAL A 308 -23.43 22.57 28.76
N ARG A 309 -23.78 23.76 29.24
CA ARG A 309 -25.15 24.31 29.12
C ARG A 309 -25.28 25.25 27.93
N ILE A 310 -26.33 25.06 27.14
CA ILE A 310 -26.73 25.94 26.03
C ILE A 310 -28.24 26.20 26.09
N PRO A 311 -28.76 27.33 25.54
CA PRO A 311 -30.20 27.58 25.44
C PRO A 311 -30.96 26.51 24.65
N ARG A 312 -32.22 26.24 24.97
CA ARG A 312 -33.07 25.28 24.25
C ARG A 312 -33.12 25.59 22.75
N ASP A 313 -33.22 26.87 22.40
CA ASP A 313 -33.31 27.37 21.02
C ASP A 313 -31.99 27.29 20.22
N ASP A 314 -30.92 26.70 20.77
CA ASP A 314 -29.69 26.35 20.02
C ASP A 314 -29.66 24.88 19.51
N MET A 315 -30.69 24.08 19.81
CA MET A 315 -31.02 22.88 18.99
C MET A 315 -31.53 23.32 17.62
N LEU A 316 -31.06 22.74 16.51
CA LEU A 316 -31.48 23.15 15.16
C LEU A 316 -32.89 22.59 14.82
N MET A 317 -33.90 23.47 14.80
CA MET A 317 -35.32 23.10 14.94
C MET A 317 -36.18 23.17 13.66
N ARG A 318 -35.59 23.15 12.46
CA ARG A 318 -36.36 23.21 11.19
C ARG A 318 -37.26 22.01 10.95
N TRP A 319 -36.83 20.83 11.38
CA TRP A 319 -37.49 19.56 11.05
C TRP A 319 -38.09 18.87 12.26
N ALA A 320 -37.37 18.79 13.38
CA ALA A 320 -37.89 18.35 14.67
C ALA A 320 -37.84 19.53 15.65
N GLN A 321 -38.81 19.65 16.55
CA GLN A 321 -38.91 20.79 17.47
C GLN A 321 -39.10 20.31 18.92
N VAL A 322 -38.69 21.14 19.87
CA VAL A 322 -38.93 20.94 21.30
C VAL A 322 -39.51 22.23 21.88
N THR A 323 -40.74 22.15 22.41
CA THR A 323 -41.41 23.29 23.05
C THR A 323 -40.80 23.61 24.43
N LYS A 324 -41.17 24.73 25.05
CA LYS A 324 -40.64 25.11 26.38
C LYS A 324 -41.10 24.17 27.50
N GLU A 325 -42.25 23.53 27.30
CA GLU A 325 -42.83 22.50 28.16
C GLU A 325 -42.11 21.13 27.97
N GLY A 326 -41.27 21.04 26.94
CA GLY A 326 -40.53 19.84 26.55
C GLY A 326 -41.31 18.89 25.62
N GLU A 327 -42.36 19.33 24.94
CA GLU A 327 -43.03 18.47 23.96
C GLU A 327 -42.14 18.32 22.70
N TYR A 328 -41.86 17.07 22.29
CA TYR A 328 -41.08 16.77 21.10
C TYR A 328 -41.96 16.53 19.87
N ILE A 329 -41.87 17.45 18.91
CA ILE A 329 -42.59 17.41 17.64
C ILE A 329 -41.71 16.72 16.59
N LYS A 330 -42.23 15.64 16.01
CA LYS A 330 -41.52 14.78 15.04
C LYS A 330 -41.46 15.39 13.63
N PRO A 331 -40.41 15.08 12.84
CA PRO A 331 -40.28 15.57 11.47
C PRO A 331 -41.31 14.97 10.51
N PRO A 332 -41.98 15.78 9.64
CA PRO A 332 -43.04 15.30 8.73
C PRO A 332 -42.61 14.20 7.76
N LYS A 333 -41.35 14.23 7.31
CA LYS A 333 -40.70 13.16 6.54
C LYS A 333 -39.26 13.01 7.04
N ALA A 334 -38.98 11.96 7.82
CA ALA A 334 -37.63 11.64 8.33
C ALA A 334 -36.57 11.30 7.24
N GLN A 335 -36.91 11.46 5.96
CA GLN A 335 -36.05 11.23 4.79
C GLN A 335 -35.46 12.53 4.22
N LEU A 336 -35.97 13.71 4.62
CA LEU A 336 -35.50 15.00 4.07
C LEU A 336 -34.07 15.34 4.50
N SER A 337 -33.59 14.81 5.62
CA SER A 337 -32.21 14.94 6.09
C SER A 337 -31.17 14.29 5.17
N TYR A 338 -31.55 13.35 4.30
CA TYR A 338 -30.61 12.68 3.40
C TYR A 338 -30.14 13.55 2.22
N GLY A 339 -30.80 14.68 1.92
CA GLY A 339 -30.46 15.51 0.76
C GLY A 339 -29.03 16.04 0.77
N ALA A 340 -28.57 16.58 1.92
CA ALA A 340 -27.23 17.14 2.07
C ALA A 340 -26.10 16.10 1.85
N LEU A 341 -26.33 14.85 2.25
CA LEU A 341 -25.38 13.74 2.07
C LEU A 341 -25.28 13.29 0.61
N ILE A 342 -26.24 13.63 -0.26
CA ILE A 342 -26.12 13.36 -1.69
C ILE A 342 -25.14 14.35 -2.32
N THR A 343 -25.23 15.66 -2.00
CA THR A 343 -24.32 16.70 -2.54
C THR A 343 -22.85 16.30 -2.40
N GLY A 344 -22.41 15.98 -1.17
CA GLY A 344 -21.01 15.64 -0.89
C GLY A 344 -20.53 14.41 -1.66
N ARG A 345 -21.39 13.40 -1.86
CA ARG A 345 -21.08 12.19 -2.64
C ARG A 345 -20.87 12.50 -4.13
N VAL A 346 -21.67 13.41 -4.71
CA VAL A 346 -21.50 13.81 -6.12
C VAL A 346 -20.23 14.67 -6.29
N SER A 347 -19.96 15.60 -5.36
CA SER A 347 -18.72 16.38 -5.36
C SER A 347 -17.48 15.49 -5.25
N ILE A 348 -17.48 14.50 -4.35
CA ILE A 348 -16.37 13.54 -4.21
C ILE A 348 -16.19 12.70 -5.50
N LEU A 349 -17.25 12.38 -6.25
CA LEU A 349 -17.13 11.66 -7.53
C LEU A 349 -16.47 12.52 -8.61
N ASN A 350 -16.84 13.80 -8.72
CA ASN A 350 -16.19 14.77 -9.61
C ASN A 350 -14.69 14.93 -9.26
N ASP A 351 -14.38 15.13 -7.98
CA ASP A 351 -13.00 15.27 -7.52
C ASP A 351 -12.20 13.98 -7.78
N SER A 352 -12.80 12.80 -7.54
CA SER A 352 -12.20 11.50 -7.88
C SER A 352 -11.77 11.43 -9.36
N ALA A 353 -12.63 11.87 -10.28
CA ALA A 353 -12.29 11.93 -11.70
C ALA A 353 -11.15 12.94 -11.97
N ASN A 354 -11.28 14.18 -11.48
CA ASN A 354 -10.35 15.25 -11.81
C ASN A 354 -8.95 15.07 -11.19
N TRP A 355 -8.85 14.43 -10.02
CA TRP A 355 -7.56 14.06 -9.42
C TRP A 355 -6.84 12.98 -10.24
N VAL A 356 -7.57 11.99 -10.79
CA VAL A 356 -6.99 11.03 -11.75
C VAL A 356 -6.61 11.71 -13.05
N LYS A 357 -7.43 12.62 -13.60
CA LYS A 357 -7.05 13.43 -14.78
C LYS A 357 -5.70 14.14 -14.57
N LYS A 358 -5.49 14.79 -13.41
CA LYS A 358 -4.22 15.45 -13.04
C LYS A 358 -3.05 14.46 -12.99
N ALA A 359 -3.20 13.32 -12.33
CA ALA A 359 -2.17 12.30 -12.24
C ALA A 359 -1.84 11.61 -13.58
N LEU A 360 -2.86 11.40 -14.43
CA LEU A 360 -2.70 10.94 -15.81
C LEU A 360 -1.94 11.95 -16.66
N THR A 361 -2.25 13.24 -16.55
CA THR A 361 -1.56 14.32 -17.29
C THR A 361 -0.06 14.28 -17.01
N ILE A 362 0.30 14.20 -15.72
CA ILE A 362 1.69 14.04 -15.29
C ILE A 362 2.30 12.75 -15.86
N SER A 363 1.60 11.62 -15.73
CA SER A 363 2.15 10.31 -16.07
C SER A 363 2.28 10.06 -17.57
N LEU A 364 1.33 10.51 -18.39
CA LEU A 364 1.34 10.32 -19.84
C LEU A 364 2.33 11.27 -20.52
N ARG A 365 2.35 12.56 -20.15
CA ARG A 365 3.40 13.50 -20.63
C ARG A 365 4.80 13.00 -20.27
N TYR A 366 5.02 12.59 -19.01
CA TYR A 366 6.28 11.95 -18.61
C TYR A 366 6.60 10.69 -19.43
N SER A 367 5.62 9.85 -19.72
CA SER A 367 5.84 8.59 -20.44
C SER A 367 6.17 8.76 -21.92
N ALA A 368 5.75 9.88 -22.54
CA ALA A 368 6.11 10.24 -23.91
C ALA A 368 7.49 10.94 -24.01
N VAL A 369 8.00 11.50 -22.91
CA VAL A 369 9.36 12.07 -22.82
C VAL A 369 10.38 11.02 -22.34
N ARG A 370 10.01 10.18 -21.37
CA ARG A 370 10.91 9.20 -20.76
C ARG A 370 11.20 8.07 -21.72
N ARG A 371 12.48 7.96 -22.13
CA ARG A 371 13.02 6.81 -22.82
C ARG A 371 13.67 5.83 -21.83
N GLN A 372 13.58 4.52 -22.11
CA GLN A 372 14.23 3.46 -21.32
C GLN A 372 14.23 2.14 -22.10
N PHE A 373 15.38 1.46 -22.15
CA PHE A 373 15.68 0.23 -22.90
C PHE A 373 15.70 0.40 -24.44
N PRO A 374 16.50 -0.42 -25.16
CA PRO A 374 16.65 -0.30 -26.62
C PRO A 374 15.33 -0.41 -27.39
N SER A 375 15.23 0.36 -28.47
CA SER A 375 14.17 0.21 -29.47
C SER A 375 14.35 -1.07 -30.30
N ALA A 376 13.22 -1.65 -30.74
CA ALA A 376 13.20 -2.78 -31.65
C ALA A 376 13.72 -2.43 -33.06
N GLU A 377 13.61 -1.16 -33.47
CA GLU A 377 14.02 -0.67 -34.79
C GLU A 377 15.49 -0.24 -34.82
N ASN A 378 15.97 0.35 -33.72
CA ASN A 378 17.36 0.82 -33.58
C ASN A 378 17.86 0.60 -32.15
N PRO A 379 18.69 -0.43 -31.89
CA PRO A 379 19.17 -0.74 -30.55
C PRO A 379 20.02 0.36 -29.89
N ASN A 380 20.49 1.36 -30.63
CA ASN A 380 21.24 2.50 -30.11
C ASN A 380 20.36 3.66 -29.63
N VAL A 381 19.03 3.59 -29.84
CA VAL A 381 18.05 4.58 -29.40
C VAL A 381 17.07 3.92 -28.44
N GLU A 382 16.88 4.49 -27.25
CA GLU A 382 15.90 3.97 -26.30
C GLU A 382 14.46 4.35 -26.70
N SER A 383 13.50 3.41 -26.63
CA SER A 383 12.07 3.69 -26.91
C SER A 383 11.45 4.58 -25.83
N LYS A 384 10.40 5.35 -26.17
CA LYS A 384 9.59 6.04 -25.15
C LYS A 384 8.85 4.98 -24.35
N ILE A 385 8.74 5.12 -23.04
CA ILE A 385 8.10 4.07 -22.21
C ILE A 385 6.60 3.92 -22.54
N LEU A 386 5.96 4.97 -23.07
CA LEU A 386 4.59 4.92 -23.59
C LEU A 386 4.41 4.03 -24.82
N ASP A 387 5.49 3.68 -25.53
CA ASP A 387 5.42 2.83 -26.73
C ASP A 387 5.31 1.33 -26.36
N TYR A 388 5.64 0.96 -25.11
CA TYR A 388 5.51 -0.42 -24.65
C TYR A 388 4.05 -0.80 -24.34
N PRO A 389 3.50 -1.88 -24.91
CA PRO A 389 2.12 -2.32 -24.63
C PRO A 389 1.83 -2.61 -23.14
N THR A 390 2.84 -3.03 -22.38
CA THR A 390 2.78 -3.24 -20.93
C THR A 390 2.65 -1.96 -20.12
N HIS A 391 3.00 -0.80 -20.69
CA HIS A 391 2.81 0.52 -20.09
C HIS A 391 1.48 1.13 -20.54
N GLN A 392 1.14 0.97 -21.83
CA GLN A 392 -0.15 1.36 -22.40
C GLN A 392 -1.33 0.73 -21.65
N ILE A 393 -1.30 -0.59 -21.43
CA ILE A 393 -2.38 -1.32 -20.72
C ILE A 393 -2.52 -0.92 -19.24
N ARG A 394 -1.53 -0.21 -18.66
CA ARG A 394 -1.60 0.34 -17.30
C ARG A 394 -2.18 1.75 -17.25
N LEU A 395 -1.96 2.58 -18.28
CA LEU A 395 -2.38 3.99 -18.28
C LEU A 395 -3.61 4.27 -19.15
N LEU A 396 -3.72 3.67 -20.34
CA LEU A 396 -4.80 4.00 -21.30
C LEU A 396 -6.19 3.51 -20.84
N PRO A 397 -6.34 2.36 -20.15
CA PRO A 397 -7.61 2.01 -19.50
C PRO A 397 -8.00 2.96 -18.36
N ILE A 398 -7.03 3.56 -17.65
CA ILE A 398 -7.28 4.58 -16.62
C ILE A 398 -7.70 5.90 -17.28
N LEU A 399 -7.06 6.28 -18.39
CA LEU A 399 -7.48 7.42 -19.23
C LEU A 399 -8.93 7.27 -19.70
N ALA A 400 -9.27 6.11 -20.27
CA ALA A 400 -10.62 5.78 -20.69
C ALA A 400 -11.64 5.85 -19.53
N ALA A 401 -11.29 5.33 -18.36
CA ALA A 401 -12.12 5.43 -17.17
C ALA A 401 -12.26 6.87 -16.64
N ALA A 402 -11.23 7.71 -16.75
CA ALA A 402 -11.28 9.10 -16.27
C ALA A 402 -12.27 9.98 -17.08
N TYR A 403 -12.44 9.70 -18.37
CA TYR A 403 -13.54 10.26 -19.16
C TYR A 403 -14.90 9.69 -18.73
N ALA A 404 -15.01 8.37 -18.56
CA ALA A 404 -16.24 7.72 -18.12
C ALA A 404 -16.76 8.27 -16.78
N TYR A 405 -15.91 8.33 -15.76
CA TYR A 405 -16.24 8.87 -14.44
C TYR A 405 -16.57 10.36 -14.47
N HIS A 406 -15.94 11.15 -15.35
CA HIS A 406 -16.27 12.56 -15.51
C HIS A 406 -17.68 12.76 -16.08
N PHE A 407 -18.04 12.12 -17.19
CA PHE A 407 -19.40 12.18 -17.74
C PHE A 407 -20.45 11.60 -16.77
N THR A 408 -20.07 10.60 -15.97
CA THR A 408 -20.90 10.09 -14.87
C THR A 408 -21.14 11.15 -13.80
N SER A 409 -20.12 11.93 -13.43
CA SER A 409 -20.25 12.99 -12.42
C SER A 409 -21.09 14.16 -12.90
N ASP A 410 -20.99 14.56 -14.17
CA ASP A 410 -21.86 15.57 -14.79
C ASP A 410 -23.33 15.12 -14.81
N GLN A 411 -23.61 13.91 -15.32
CA GLN A 411 -24.98 13.39 -15.33
C GLN A 411 -25.52 13.18 -13.92
N LEU A 412 -24.70 12.77 -12.94
CA LEU A 412 -25.15 12.61 -11.55
C LEU A 412 -25.49 13.96 -10.89
N ASN A 413 -24.77 15.04 -11.23
CA ASN A 413 -25.14 16.40 -10.81
C ASN A 413 -26.50 16.79 -11.41
N LYS A 414 -26.70 16.62 -12.72
CA LYS A 414 -27.97 16.94 -13.41
C LYS A 414 -29.17 16.18 -12.81
N HIS A 415 -29.00 14.89 -12.50
CA HIS A 415 -30.03 14.10 -11.81
C HIS A 415 -30.27 14.57 -10.36
N TYR A 416 -29.25 15.05 -9.65
CA TYR A 416 -29.38 15.59 -8.31
C TYR A 416 -30.12 16.94 -8.30
N GLU A 417 -29.83 17.83 -9.25
CA GLU A 417 -30.55 19.10 -9.43
C GLU A 417 -32.04 18.86 -9.72
N SER A 418 -32.38 17.91 -10.61
CA SER A 418 -33.78 17.50 -10.85
C SER A 418 -34.44 16.98 -9.57
N LEU A 419 -33.75 16.09 -8.82
CA LEU A 419 -34.27 15.55 -7.56
C LEU A 419 -34.60 16.63 -6.53
N LEU A 420 -33.81 17.72 -6.45
CA LEU A 420 -34.11 18.83 -5.55
C LEU A 420 -35.43 19.53 -5.94
N LEU A 421 -35.67 19.76 -7.23
CA LEU A 421 -36.92 20.35 -7.73
C LEU A 421 -38.14 19.44 -7.45
N ASP A 422 -37.97 18.12 -7.57
CA ASP A 422 -39.04 17.16 -7.29
C ASP A 422 -39.33 17.03 -5.79
N LEU A 423 -38.30 17.12 -4.93
CA LEU A 423 -38.44 17.20 -3.49
C LEU A 423 -39.17 18.49 -3.04
N GLU A 424 -38.95 19.62 -3.70
CA GLU A 424 -39.69 20.87 -3.45
C GLU A 424 -41.16 20.78 -3.86
N ARG A 425 -41.48 19.99 -4.90
CA ARG A 425 -42.85 19.60 -5.28
C ARG A 425 -43.45 18.53 -4.36
N GLY A 426 -42.65 17.97 -3.45
CA GLY A 426 -43.06 16.97 -2.46
C GLY A 426 -42.95 15.52 -2.93
N ASP A 427 -42.53 15.26 -4.17
CA ASP A 427 -42.26 13.90 -4.65
C ASP A 427 -40.94 13.37 -4.06
N ILE A 428 -40.91 12.06 -3.83
CA ILE A 428 -39.79 11.31 -3.27
C ILE A 428 -39.47 10.05 -4.10
N SER A 429 -40.10 9.89 -5.27
CA SER A 429 -40.00 8.70 -6.13
C SER A 429 -38.55 8.36 -6.49
N ALA A 430 -37.80 9.33 -7.01
CA ALA A 430 -36.41 9.20 -7.43
C ALA A 430 -35.40 9.14 -6.25
N LEU A 431 -35.74 9.71 -5.09
CA LEU A 431 -34.83 9.90 -3.95
C LEU A 431 -34.10 8.60 -3.56
N ALA A 432 -34.83 7.48 -3.50
CA ALA A 432 -34.25 6.20 -3.09
C ALA A 432 -33.21 5.66 -4.09
N GLY A 433 -33.45 5.83 -5.40
CA GLY A 433 -32.53 5.37 -6.45
C GLY A 433 -31.28 6.26 -6.56
N VAL A 434 -31.46 7.58 -6.54
CA VAL A 434 -30.35 8.54 -6.55
C VAL A 434 -29.48 8.40 -5.30
N HIS A 435 -30.07 8.27 -4.10
CA HIS A 435 -29.32 8.06 -2.87
C HIS A 435 -28.53 6.73 -2.88
N ALA A 436 -29.16 5.63 -3.33
CA ALA A 436 -28.50 4.33 -3.37
C ALA A 436 -27.38 4.26 -4.43
N THR A 437 -27.57 4.90 -5.58
CA THR A 437 -26.58 4.88 -6.68
C THR A 437 -25.42 5.84 -6.40
N SER A 438 -25.68 7.04 -5.85
CA SER A 438 -24.62 7.97 -5.42
C SER A 438 -23.76 7.41 -4.27
N ALA A 439 -24.34 6.62 -3.34
CA ALA A 439 -23.59 5.89 -2.32
C ALA A 439 -22.55 4.94 -2.95
N GLY A 440 -22.98 4.12 -3.91
CA GLY A 440 -22.12 3.17 -4.61
C GLY A 440 -21.10 3.86 -5.51
N LEU A 441 -21.50 4.89 -6.27
CA LEU A 441 -20.58 5.64 -7.12
C LEU A 441 -19.48 6.34 -6.33
N LYS A 442 -19.81 6.96 -5.18
CA LYS A 442 -18.77 7.47 -4.25
C LYS A 442 -17.83 6.34 -3.83
N ALA A 443 -18.36 5.19 -3.41
CA ALA A 443 -17.53 4.08 -2.95
C ALA A 443 -16.58 3.54 -4.03
N PHE A 444 -17.09 3.18 -5.21
CA PHE A 444 -16.28 2.58 -6.26
C PHE A 444 -15.46 3.61 -7.04
N GLY A 445 -15.94 4.85 -7.20
CA GLY A 445 -15.18 5.95 -7.80
C GLY A 445 -13.99 6.39 -6.94
N THR A 446 -14.12 6.42 -5.62
CA THR A 446 -12.98 6.73 -4.73
C THR A 446 -11.99 5.58 -4.65
N TRP A 447 -12.44 4.33 -4.58
CA TRP A 447 -11.53 3.18 -4.69
C TRP A 447 -10.79 3.16 -6.04
N TRP A 448 -11.49 3.33 -7.16
CA TRP A 448 -10.89 3.44 -8.50
C TRP A 448 -9.88 4.59 -8.58
N CYS A 449 -10.19 5.75 -8.00
CA CYS A 449 -9.29 6.89 -7.97
C CYS A 449 -8.01 6.56 -7.19
N ASN A 450 -8.12 6.01 -5.98
CA ASN A 450 -6.98 5.64 -5.14
C ASN A 450 -6.10 4.57 -5.80
N GLU A 451 -6.70 3.54 -6.40
CA GLU A 451 -5.99 2.53 -7.23
C GLU A 451 -5.28 3.19 -8.41
N SER A 452 -5.95 4.11 -9.11
CA SER A 452 -5.41 4.80 -10.30
C SER A 452 -4.29 5.79 -9.99
N LEU A 453 -4.35 6.49 -8.86
CA LEU A 453 -3.29 7.37 -8.36
C LEU A 453 -2.01 6.57 -8.06
N GLU A 454 -2.13 5.37 -7.48
CA GLU A 454 -0.97 4.49 -7.24
C GLU A 454 -0.40 3.90 -8.54
N VAL A 455 -1.23 3.46 -9.49
CA VAL A 455 -0.75 2.95 -10.79
C VAL A 455 -0.06 4.05 -11.60
N THR A 456 -0.63 5.26 -11.66
CA THR A 456 -0.01 6.42 -12.33
C THR A 456 1.33 6.80 -11.67
N ARG A 457 1.39 6.87 -10.34
CA ARG A 457 2.64 7.06 -9.58
C ARG A 457 3.69 6.00 -9.92
N GLN A 458 3.33 4.72 -9.99
CA GLN A 458 4.25 3.65 -10.36
C GLN A 458 4.75 3.74 -11.81
N CYS A 459 3.96 4.29 -12.73
CA CYS A 459 4.36 4.49 -14.13
C CYS A 459 5.43 5.58 -14.32
N LEU A 460 5.62 6.47 -13.35
CA LEU A 460 6.76 7.40 -13.29
C LEU A 460 8.07 6.72 -12.84
N GLY A 461 8.02 5.47 -12.39
CA GLY A 461 9.17 4.75 -11.84
C GLY A 461 9.72 5.39 -10.56
N GLY A 462 11.04 5.44 -10.42
CA GLY A 462 11.71 6.02 -9.24
C GLY A 462 11.40 7.50 -9.03
N HIS A 463 11.22 8.28 -10.10
CA HIS A 463 10.87 9.70 -10.00
C HIS A 463 9.48 9.92 -9.41
N GLY A 464 8.54 8.97 -9.59
CA GLY A 464 7.19 9.03 -8.99
C GLY A 464 7.16 8.94 -7.46
N TYR A 465 8.26 8.52 -6.82
CA TYR A 465 8.38 8.51 -5.36
C TYR A 465 8.83 9.86 -4.78
N SER A 466 9.25 10.81 -5.62
CA SER A 466 9.56 12.17 -5.20
C SER A 466 8.28 12.95 -4.88
N SER A 467 8.24 13.70 -3.78
CA SER A 467 7.10 14.57 -3.45
C SER A 467 6.82 15.59 -4.56
N TYR A 468 7.88 16.12 -5.18
CA TYR A 468 7.78 17.06 -6.30
C TYR A 468 7.16 16.46 -7.56
N ALA A 469 7.03 15.13 -7.67
CA ALA A 469 6.27 14.50 -8.76
C ALA A 469 4.75 14.80 -8.67
N GLY A 470 4.28 15.35 -7.55
CA GLY A 470 2.89 15.74 -7.30
C GLY A 470 1.98 14.58 -6.91
N ILE A 471 2.16 13.38 -7.50
CA ILE A 471 1.23 12.25 -7.32
C ILE A 471 1.33 11.60 -5.93
N SER A 472 2.51 11.49 -5.32
CA SER A 472 2.64 10.84 -3.99
C SER A 472 1.92 11.62 -2.87
N PRO A 473 2.06 12.96 -2.75
CA PRO A 473 1.26 13.75 -1.83
C PRO A 473 -0.24 13.76 -2.20
N LEU A 474 -0.57 13.75 -3.49
CA LEU A 474 -1.96 13.68 -3.97
C LEU A 474 -2.65 12.37 -3.55
N LEU A 475 -1.95 11.24 -3.58
CA LEU A 475 -2.46 9.95 -3.07
C LEU A 475 -2.71 10.02 -1.55
N ALA A 476 -1.78 10.62 -0.80
CA ALA A 476 -1.90 10.78 0.66
C ALA A 476 -3.04 11.72 1.06
N ASP A 477 -3.26 12.81 0.32
CA ASP A 477 -4.40 13.70 0.49
C ASP A 477 -5.72 13.03 0.04
N PHE A 478 -5.70 12.16 -0.97
CA PHE A 478 -6.92 11.56 -1.51
C PHE A 478 -7.51 10.47 -0.60
N ALA A 479 -6.67 9.59 -0.04
CA ALA A 479 -7.09 8.32 0.55
C ALA A 479 -8.26 8.40 1.56
N VAL A 480 -8.38 9.51 2.31
CA VAL A 480 -9.49 9.77 3.25
C VAL A 480 -10.88 9.78 2.58
N ASN A 481 -10.97 10.07 1.28
CA ASN A 481 -12.20 9.99 0.50
C ASN A 481 -12.82 8.58 0.50
N CYS A 482 -12.02 7.52 0.72
CA CYS A 482 -12.51 6.16 0.85
C CYS A 482 -13.18 5.85 2.20
N SER A 483 -13.10 6.77 3.18
CA SER A 483 -13.54 6.54 4.56
C SER A 483 -14.55 7.58 5.08
N TRP A 484 -14.37 8.87 4.79
CA TRP A 484 -15.34 9.90 5.16
C TRP A 484 -16.56 9.93 4.23
N GLU A 485 -17.60 10.72 4.56
CA GLU A 485 -18.90 10.74 3.84
C GLU A 485 -19.56 9.35 3.71
N GLY A 486 -19.25 8.47 4.68
CA GLY A 486 -19.63 7.06 4.74
C GLY A 486 -18.52 6.15 4.22
N ASP A 487 -18.17 5.14 5.02
CA ASP A 487 -17.23 4.08 4.61
C ASP A 487 -17.69 3.42 3.30
N ASN A 488 -16.75 3.18 2.39
CA ASN A 488 -17.05 2.64 1.07
C ASN A 488 -17.71 1.25 1.10
N THR A 489 -17.41 0.40 2.09
CA THR A 489 -18.04 -0.93 2.24
C THR A 489 -19.48 -0.79 2.73
N VAL A 490 -19.71 0.05 3.75
CA VAL A 490 -21.06 0.36 4.27
C VAL A 490 -21.93 1.01 3.18
N LEU A 491 -21.39 1.92 2.38
CA LEU A 491 -22.10 2.53 1.26
C LEU A 491 -22.43 1.52 0.15
N ALA A 492 -21.50 0.63 -0.21
CA ALA A 492 -21.76 -0.45 -1.15
C ALA A 492 -22.89 -1.37 -0.65
N GLN A 493 -22.94 -1.69 0.64
CA GLN A 493 -24.05 -2.45 1.24
C GLN A 493 -25.39 -1.68 1.20
N GLN A 494 -25.40 -0.34 1.31
CA GLN A 494 -26.61 0.47 1.10
C GLN A 494 -27.14 0.34 -0.33
N THR A 495 -26.25 0.43 -1.34
CA THR A 495 -26.60 0.21 -2.75
C THR A 495 -27.12 -1.21 -2.98
N ALA A 496 -26.44 -2.24 -2.48
CA ALA A 496 -26.87 -3.63 -2.60
C ALA A 496 -28.26 -3.88 -1.97
N LYS A 497 -28.53 -3.26 -0.82
CA LYS A 497 -29.82 -3.34 -0.11
C LYS A 497 -30.97 -2.69 -0.88
N PHE A 498 -30.70 -1.63 -1.64
CA PHE A 498 -31.64 -1.07 -2.60
C PHE A 498 -31.89 -2.05 -3.76
N LEU A 499 -30.84 -2.55 -4.39
CA LEU A 499 -30.90 -3.46 -5.55
C LEU A 499 -31.67 -4.77 -5.24
N ILE A 500 -31.38 -5.43 -4.11
CA ILE A 500 -32.09 -6.64 -3.65
C ILE A 500 -33.58 -6.32 -3.36
N LYS A 501 -33.88 -5.14 -2.79
CA LYS A 501 -35.26 -4.71 -2.55
C LYS A 501 -35.99 -4.44 -3.86
N SER A 502 -35.33 -3.88 -4.87
CA SER A 502 -35.90 -3.63 -6.20
C SER A 502 -36.17 -4.93 -6.97
N LEU A 503 -35.25 -5.91 -6.96
CA LEU A 503 -35.52 -7.24 -7.52
C LEU A 503 -36.77 -7.89 -6.91
N ARG A 504 -36.94 -7.82 -5.57
CA ARG A 504 -38.13 -8.35 -4.88
C ARG A 504 -39.43 -7.62 -5.27
N LYS A 505 -39.38 -6.31 -5.56
CA LYS A 505 -40.54 -5.57 -6.11
C LYS A 505 -40.91 -6.05 -7.52
N VAL A 506 -39.92 -6.30 -8.39
CA VAL A 506 -40.15 -6.84 -9.76
C VAL A 506 -40.70 -8.26 -9.71
N ALA A 507 -40.20 -9.09 -8.79
CA ALA A 507 -40.79 -10.41 -8.52
C ALA A 507 -42.29 -10.28 -8.17
N SER A 508 -42.64 -9.34 -7.27
CA SER A 508 -44.03 -8.99 -6.93
C SER A 508 -44.75 -8.11 -7.99
N GLY A 509 -44.32 -8.11 -9.25
CA GLY A 509 -45.02 -7.46 -10.37
C GLY A 509 -44.95 -5.93 -10.44
N LYS A 510 -44.17 -5.26 -9.60
CA LYS A 510 -44.03 -3.78 -9.61
C LYS A 510 -42.85 -3.37 -10.51
N LYS A 511 -43.09 -2.48 -11.48
CA LYS A 511 -42.06 -1.93 -12.36
C LYS A 511 -41.13 -0.97 -11.62
N MET A 512 -39.82 -1.04 -11.93
CA MET A 512 -38.80 -0.08 -11.51
C MET A 512 -38.64 1.02 -12.56
N ASN A 513 -38.53 2.26 -12.13
CA ASN A 513 -38.49 3.44 -13.00
C ASN A 513 -37.19 4.27 -12.85
N GLY A 514 -36.32 3.93 -11.88
CA GLY A 514 -35.06 4.63 -11.66
C GLY A 514 -33.91 4.09 -12.52
N PHE A 515 -32.67 4.34 -12.07
CA PHE A 515 -31.45 3.80 -12.71
C PHE A 515 -31.39 2.27 -12.70
N GLU A 516 -32.18 1.62 -11.83
CA GLU A 516 -32.38 0.18 -11.74
C GLU A 516 -33.50 -0.38 -12.66
N SER A 517 -34.04 0.42 -13.58
CA SER A 517 -35.14 0.04 -14.49
C SER A 517 -34.86 -1.21 -15.35
N TYR A 518 -33.61 -1.50 -15.69
CA TYR A 518 -33.21 -2.74 -16.36
C TYR A 518 -33.59 -4.01 -15.55
N MET A 519 -33.77 -3.92 -14.23
CA MET A 519 -34.25 -5.03 -13.40
C MET A 519 -35.64 -5.53 -13.78
N ASN A 520 -36.43 -4.75 -14.52
CA ASN A 520 -37.71 -5.21 -15.08
C ASN A 520 -37.55 -6.45 -15.98
N GLU A 521 -36.36 -6.65 -16.58
CA GLU A 521 -36.01 -7.81 -17.40
C GLU A 521 -35.55 -9.03 -16.59
N ALA A 522 -35.58 -9.01 -15.25
CA ALA A 522 -35.04 -10.09 -14.42
C ALA A 522 -35.64 -11.49 -14.66
N ARG A 523 -36.78 -11.59 -15.37
CA ARG A 523 -37.41 -12.84 -15.76
C ARG A 523 -36.82 -13.49 -17.02
N SER A 524 -36.01 -12.78 -17.82
CA SER A 524 -35.46 -13.27 -19.10
C SER A 524 -33.97 -13.65 -19.04
N VAL A 525 -33.21 -13.06 -18.11
CA VAL A 525 -31.73 -13.21 -18.02
C VAL A 525 -31.25 -14.66 -17.95
N GLY A 526 -31.98 -15.55 -17.27
CA GLY A 526 -31.56 -16.94 -17.04
C GLY A 526 -31.52 -17.86 -18.27
N SER A 527 -31.94 -17.38 -19.45
CA SER A 527 -31.90 -18.14 -20.71
C SER A 527 -31.18 -17.42 -21.86
N GLN A 528 -30.71 -16.19 -21.65
CA GLN A 528 -30.01 -15.42 -22.68
C GLN A 528 -28.55 -15.87 -22.81
N LYS A 529 -28.01 -15.73 -24.03
CA LYS A 529 -26.58 -15.76 -24.33
C LYS A 529 -26.17 -14.43 -24.95
N TRP A 530 -24.93 -14.01 -24.74
CA TRP A 530 -24.39 -12.83 -25.40
C TRP A 530 -24.28 -13.12 -26.92
N PRO A 531 -24.91 -12.32 -27.80
CA PRO A 531 -25.08 -12.68 -29.21
C PRO A 531 -23.83 -12.45 -30.08
N VAL A 532 -22.75 -11.91 -29.52
CA VAL A 532 -21.43 -11.71 -30.17
C VAL A 532 -20.93 -12.99 -30.85
N GLN A 533 -20.70 -12.93 -32.16
CA GLN A 533 -20.07 -13.99 -32.97
C GLN A 533 -18.70 -13.58 -33.52
N THR A 534 -18.48 -12.28 -33.75
CA THR A 534 -17.23 -11.71 -34.30
C THR A 534 -16.39 -11.01 -33.23
N ILE A 535 -15.18 -10.54 -33.59
CA ILE A 535 -14.38 -9.67 -32.70
C ILE A 535 -14.83 -8.20 -32.79
N GLU A 536 -15.51 -7.81 -33.86
CA GLU A 536 -16.08 -6.49 -34.08
C GLU A 536 -17.34 -6.27 -33.23
N ASP A 537 -18.18 -7.30 -33.05
CA ASP A 537 -19.46 -7.21 -32.31
C ASP A 537 -19.27 -6.75 -30.85
N VAL A 538 -18.09 -6.98 -30.26
CA VAL A 538 -17.80 -6.56 -28.86
C VAL A 538 -17.73 -5.03 -28.70
N LEU A 539 -17.69 -4.27 -29.80
CA LEU A 539 -17.68 -2.80 -29.81
C LEU A 539 -19.07 -2.17 -29.76
N ASP A 540 -20.13 -2.97 -29.94
CA ASP A 540 -21.51 -2.49 -29.86
C ASP A 540 -21.87 -2.01 -28.45
N ALA A 541 -22.49 -0.84 -28.37
CA ALA A 541 -22.81 -0.18 -27.10
C ALA A 541 -23.89 -0.92 -26.30
N ASP A 542 -24.92 -1.43 -26.98
CA ASP A 542 -26.06 -2.08 -26.34
C ASP A 542 -25.75 -3.55 -25.99
N LEU A 543 -24.81 -4.19 -26.67
CA LEU A 543 -24.25 -5.49 -26.28
C LEU A 543 -23.30 -5.37 -25.09
N GLN A 544 -22.44 -4.34 -25.05
CA GLN A 544 -21.62 -4.05 -23.87
C GLN A 544 -22.50 -3.77 -22.64
N LEU A 545 -23.51 -2.90 -22.79
CA LEU A 545 -24.40 -2.53 -21.69
C LEU A 545 -25.23 -3.72 -21.18
N ARG A 546 -25.76 -4.56 -22.09
CA ARG A 546 -26.50 -5.78 -21.72
C ARG A 546 -25.68 -6.82 -20.97
N ALA A 547 -24.36 -6.89 -21.18
CA ALA A 547 -23.49 -7.75 -20.39
C ALA A 547 -23.50 -7.38 -18.89
N PHE A 548 -23.45 -6.08 -18.57
CA PHE A 548 -23.57 -5.62 -17.18
C PHE A 548 -24.98 -5.81 -16.62
N GLN A 549 -26.03 -5.51 -17.39
CA GLN A 549 -27.42 -5.68 -16.93
C GLN A 549 -27.72 -7.15 -16.55
N ASN A 550 -27.34 -8.11 -17.42
CA ASN A 550 -27.46 -9.53 -17.14
C ASN A 550 -26.64 -9.94 -15.90
N LEU A 551 -25.42 -9.42 -15.75
CA LEU A 551 -24.55 -9.73 -14.61
C LEU A 551 -25.10 -9.22 -13.27
N VAL A 552 -25.62 -7.98 -13.20
CA VAL A 552 -26.25 -7.45 -11.97
C VAL A 552 -27.46 -8.32 -11.57
N ILE A 553 -28.31 -8.67 -12.53
CA ILE A 553 -29.50 -9.50 -12.29
C ILE A 553 -29.10 -10.91 -11.82
N PHE A 554 -28.10 -11.52 -12.46
CA PHE A 554 -27.55 -12.82 -12.05
C PHE A 554 -27.07 -12.79 -10.59
N ILE A 555 -26.24 -11.81 -10.22
CA ILE A 555 -25.70 -11.68 -8.86
C ILE A 555 -26.82 -11.40 -7.85
N ALA A 556 -27.77 -10.52 -8.16
CA ALA A 556 -28.91 -10.21 -7.26
C ALA A 556 -29.82 -11.44 -7.03
N THR A 557 -30.00 -12.27 -8.07
CA THR A 557 -30.77 -13.51 -8.00
C THR A 557 -30.03 -14.58 -7.19
N LYS A 558 -28.72 -14.74 -7.43
CA LYS A 558 -27.83 -15.63 -6.66
C LYS A 558 -27.82 -15.27 -5.17
N ILE A 559 -27.70 -13.99 -4.82
CA ILE A 559 -27.82 -13.49 -3.44
C ILE A 559 -29.20 -13.82 -2.85
N SER A 560 -30.28 -13.55 -3.59
CA SER A 560 -31.64 -13.81 -3.09
C SER A 560 -31.86 -15.29 -2.76
N ARG A 561 -31.37 -16.20 -3.62
CA ARG A 561 -31.42 -17.64 -3.36
C ARG A 561 -30.60 -18.05 -2.13
N ILE A 562 -29.38 -17.52 -1.96
CA ILE A 562 -28.57 -17.80 -0.76
C ILE A 562 -29.27 -17.27 0.51
N MET A 563 -29.91 -16.09 0.46
CA MET A 563 -30.69 -15.59 1.59
C MET A 563 -31.89 -16.49 1.94
N GLU A 564 -32.54 -17.09 0.94
CA GLU A 564 -33.64 -18.03 1.13
C GLU A 564 -33.15 -19.39 1.69
N GLU A 565 -32.05 -19.93 1.14
CA GLU A 565 -31.36 -21.12 1.66
C GLU A 565 -30.93 -20.95 3.14
N GLU A 566 -30.41 -19.77 3.49
CA GLU A 566 -29.94 -19.46 4.86
C GLU A 566 -31.11 -19.20 5.83
N ALA A 567 -32.20 -18.58 5.37
CA ALA A 567 -33.42 -18.44 6.17
C ALA A 567 -34.09 -19.79 6.43
N GLY A 568 -34.06 -20.71 5.46
CA GLY A 568 -34.52 -22.09 5.61
C GLY A 568 -33.78 -22.90 6.68
N LYS A 569 -32.56 -22.47 7.06
CA LYS A 569 -31.76 -23.05 8.16
C LYS A 569 -32.10 -22.44 9.53
N GLY A 570 -33.22 -21.71 9.65
CA GLY A 570 -33.68 -21.09 10.90
C GLY A 570 -32.89 -19.86 11.35
N LYS A 571 -31.99 -19.33 10.51
CA LYS A 571 -31.18 -18.14 10.84
C LYS A 571 -32.05 -16.88 10.92
N ASN A 572 -31.74 -16.02 11.87
CA ASN A 572 -32.44 -14.74 12.04
C ASN A 572 -32.10 -13.75 10.91
N LYS A 573 -32.90 -12.68 10.76
CA LYS A 573 -32.76 -11.70 9.67
C LYS A 573 -31.36 -11.05 9.58
N GLN A 574 -30.67 -10.88 10.70
CA GLN A 574 -29.31 -10.30 10.71
C GLN A 574 -28.26 -11.33 10.30
N GLN A 575 -28.39 -12.59 10.74
CA GLN A 575 -27.53 -13.70 10.31
C GLN A 575 -27.67 -13.96 8.80
N VAL A 576 -28.89 -13.96 8.28
CA VAL A 576 -29.21 -14.09 6.84
C VAL A 576 -28.75 -12.87 6.03
N TRP A 577 -28.68 -11.68 6.64
CA TRP A 577 -28.09 -10.51 5.97
C TRP A 577 -26.55 -10.58 5.93
N SER A 578 -25.94 -11.15 6.97
CA SER A 578 -24.49 -11.23 7.13
C SER A 578 -23.85 -12.31 6.24
N SER A 579 -24.57 -13.39 5.93
CA SER A 579 -24.06 -14.50 5.10
C SER A 579 -23.82 -14.16 3.62
N VAL A 580 -24.24 -12.98 3.17
CA VAL A 580 -24.11 -12.51 1.76
C VAL A 580 -23.45 -11.12 1.67
N MET A 581 -22.73 -10.68 2.70
CA MET A 581 -22.12 -9.33 2.74
C MET A 581 -20.99 -9.11 1.71
N ALA A 582 -20.29 -10.16 1.28
CA ALA A 582 -19.26 -10.05 0.25
C ALA A 582 -19.89 -9.86 -1.14
N GLU A 583 -20.89 -10.68 -1.46
CA GLU A 583 -21.67 -10.63 -2.69
C GLU A 583 -22.44 -9.31 -2.83
N GLN A 584 -22.91 -8.72 -1.71
CA GLN A 584 -23.48 -7.37 -1.69
C GLN A 584 -22.52 -6.33 -2.28
N VAL A 585 -21.24 -6.34 -1.88
CA VAL A 585 -20.25 -5.38 -2.40
C VAL A 585 -20.00 -5.60 -3.89
N LEU A 586 -19.95 -6.85 -4.35
CA LEU A 586 -19.86 -7.18 -5.79
C LEU A 586 -21.09 -6.69 -6.56
N LEU A 587 -22.31 -6.95 -6.06
CA LEU A 587 -23.56 -6.52 -6.68
C LEU A 587 -23.60 -4.99 -6.87
N ALA A 588 -23.22 -4.25 -5.83
CA ALA A 588 -23.13 -2.81 -5.88
C ALA A 588 -22.07 -2.33 -6.88
N ARG A 589 -20.90 -2.99 -6.93
CA ARG A 589 -19.82 -2.65 -7.87
C ARG A 589 -20.29 -2.76 -9.32
N VAL A 590 -20.87 -3.90 -9.71
CA VAL A 590 -21.31 -4.12 -11.09
C VAL A 590 -22.44 -3.15 -11.48
N HIS A 591 -23.35 -2.80 -10.57
CA HIS A 591 -24.36 -1.77 -10.85
C HIS A 591 -23.76 -0.37 -11.08
N CYS A 592 -22.70 -0.01 -10.35
CA CYS A 592 -22.01 1.26 -10.56
C CYS A 592 -21.22 1.26 -11.87
N GLU A 593 -20.55 0.15 -12.24
CA GLU A 593 -19.85 0.01 -13.53
C GLU A 593 -20.85 0.06 -14.71
N TYR A 594 -22.03 -0.56 -14.58
CA TYR A 594 -23.17 -0.39 -15.50
C TYR A 594 -23.54 1.09 -15.67
N TYR A 595 -23.70 1.82 -14.57
CA TYR A 595 -24.13 3.23 -14.60
C TYR A 595 -23.05 4.13 -15.22
N VAL A 596 -21.77 3.89 -14.91
CA VAL A 596 -20.65 4.62 -15.51
C VAL A 596 -20.60 4.42 -17.03
N LEU A 597 -20.77 3.18 -17.50
CA LEU A 597 -20.83 2.88 -18.94
C LEU A 597 -22.08 3.50 -19.60
N HIS A 598 -23.25 3.40 -18.97
CA HIS A 598 -24.49 4.03 -19.45
C HIS A 598 -24.33 5.55 -19.62
N CYS A 599 -23.76 6.23 -18.62
CA CYS A 599 -23.48 7.66 -18.69
C CYS A 599 -22.51 8.00 -19.83
N PHE A 600 -21.42 7.23 -20.01
CA PHE A 600 -20.45 7.47 -21.08
C PHE A 600 -21.05 7.21 -22.48
N ILE A 601 -21.89 6.17 -22.65
CA ILE A 601 -22.61 5.92 -23.91
C ILE A 601 -23.53 7.11 -24.24
N ASN A 602 -24.29 7.61 -23.27
CA ASN A 602 -25.20 8.73 -23.50
C ASN A 602 -24.46 10.03 -23.79
N ALA A 603 -23.40 10.37 -23.04
CA ALA A 603 -22.63 11.60 -23.24
C ALA A 603 -21.99 11.69 -24.64
N ILE A 604 -21.71 10.56 -25.31
CA ILE A 604 -21.19 10.54 -26.69
C ILE A 604 -22.30 10.83 -27.72
N ARG A 605 -23.57 10.54 -27.41
CA ARG A 605 -24.71 10.85 -28.30
C ARG A 605 -24.94 12.36 -28.44
N ASP A 606 -24.53 13.13 -27.45
CA ASP A 606 -24.66 14.59 -27.40
C ASP A 606 -23.47 15.34 -28.04
N VAL A 607 -22.48 14.62 -28.63
CA VAL A 607 -21.28 15.21 -29.25
C VAL A 607 -21.46 15.34 -30.77
N GLU A 608 -21.62 16.57 -31.24
CA GLU A 608 -21.84 16.89 -32.66
C GLU A 608 -20.60 16.65 -33.55
N ASP A 609 -19.38 16.94 -33.07
CA ASP A 609 -18.18 16.75 -33.89
C ASP A 609 -17.81 15.26 -34.02
N ALA A 610 -17.82 14.79 -35.26
CA ALA A 610 -17.59 13.40 -35.58
C ALA A 610 -16.15 12.91 -35.29
N LYS A 611 -15.14 13.79 -35.16
CA LYS A 611 -13.79 13.38 -34.76
C LYS A 611 -13.74 13.13 -33.25
N VAL A 612 -14.22 14.07 -32.44
CA VAL A 612 -14.31 13.96 -30.99
C VAL A 612 -15.22 12.79 -30.59
N ALA A 613 -16.38 12.63 -31.24
CA ALA A 613 -17.28 11.50 -30.98
C ALA A 613 -16.62 10.13 -31.26
N ARG A 614 -15.81 10.01 -32.32
CA ARG A 614 -15.01 8.78 -32.59
C ARG A 614 -13.91 8.58 -31.56
N ALA A 615 -13.18 9.62 -31.19
CA ALA A 615 -12.13 9.57 -30.19
C ALA A 615 -12.66 9.11 -28.81
N LEU A 616 -13.79 9.70 -28.37
CA LEU A 616 -14.49 9.29 -27.15
C LEU A 616 -15.10 7.88 -27.28
N THR A 617 -15.59 7.48 -28.45
CA THR A 617 -16.06 6.10 -28.70
C THR A 617 -14.95 5.07 -28.50
N ASN A 618 -13.71 5.39 -28.93
CA ASN A 618 -12.55 4.52 -28.69
C ASN A 618 -12.26 4.38 -27.18
N LEU A 619 -12.32 5.48 -26.42
CA LEU A 619 -12.19 5.42 -24.96
C LEU A 619 -13.35 4.64 -24.30
N ARG A 620 -14.61 4.86 -24.69
CA ARG A 620 -15.79 4.12 -24.18
C ARG A 620 -15.63 2.62 -24.39
N ASN A 621 -15.23 2.21 -25.59
CA ASN A 621 -14.96 0.81 -25.91
C ASN A 621 -13.81 0.22 -25.09
N LEU A 622 -12.68 0.93 -24.95
CA LEU A 622 -11.56 0.46 -24.12
C LEU A 622 -11.95 0.31 -22.65
N HIS A 623 -12.68 1.29 -22.09
CA HIS A 623 -13.22 1.23 -20.72
C HIS A 623 -14.19 0.06 -20.55
N ALA A 624 -15.17 -0.10 -21.46
CA ALA A 624 -16.16 -1.16 -21.42
C ALA A 624 -15.50 -2.55 -21.45
N LEU A 625 -14.61 -2.80 -22.43
CA LEU A 625 -13.98 -4.10 -22.63
C LEU A 625 -13.06 -4.50 -21.47
N VAL A 626 -12.21 -3.59 -20.98
CA VAL A 626 -11.37 -3.86 -19.80
C VAL A 626 -12.22 -4.12 -18.56
N THR A 627 -13.34 -3.42 -18.42
CA THR A 627 -14.23 -3.59 -17.25
C THR A 627 -15.05 -4.88 -17.35
N ILE A 628 -15.48 -5.29 -18.55
CA ILE A 628 -16.10 -6.61 -18.80
C ILE A 628 -15.10 -7.74 -18.51
N GLU A 629 -13.82 -7.63 -18.91
CA GLU A 629 -12.82 -8.67 -18.64
C GLU A 629 -12.66 -8.96 -17.14
N LYS A 630 -12.67 -7.92 -16.28
CA LYS A 630 -12.57 -8.07 -14.81
C LYS A 630 -13.64 -9.00 -14.23
N TYR A 631 -14.83 -9.06 -14.84
CA TYR A 631 -15.96 -9.86 -14.38
C TYR A 631 -16.21 -11.12 -15.22
N SER A 632 -15.28 -11.48 -16.11
CA SER A 632 -15.38 -12.62 -17.02
C SER A 632 -15.66 -13.97 -16.33
N SER A 633 -15.18 -14.17 -15.10
CA SER A 633 -15.49 -15.36 -14.28
C SER A 633 -17.00 -15.50 -13.99
N TYR A 634 -17.66 -14.42 -13.58
CA TYR A 634 -19.09 -14.41 -13.28
C TYR A 634 -19.96 -14.42 -14.55
N LEU A 635 -19.47 -13.83 -15.65
CA LEU A 635 -20.12 -13.88 -16.97
C LEU A 635 -20.05 -15.29 -17.60
N LEU A 636 -19.03 -16.07 -17.27
CA LEU A 636 -18.98 -17.51 -17.55
C LEU A 636 -19.88 -18.31 -16.59
N GLU A 637 -19.88 -17.98 -15.29
CA GLU A 637 -20.73 -18.65 -14.28
C GLU A 637 -22.22 -18.53 -14.61
N SER A 638 -22.66 -17.37 -15.12
CA SER A 638 -24.04 -17.15 -15.55
C SER A 638 -24.42 -17.87 -16.85
N GLY A 639 -23.46 -18.46 -17.57
CA GLY A 639 -23.66 -19.03 -18.90
C GLY A 639 -23.91 -18.01 -20.01
N TYR A 640 -23.85 -16.71 -19.71
CA TYR A 640 -24.09 -15.64 -20.67
C TYR A 640 -22.95 -15.52 -21.70
N PHE A 641 -21.70 -15.73 -21.26
CA PHE A 641 -20.50 -15.68 -22.12
C PHE A 641 -19.94 -17.07 -22.44
N SER A 642 -19.14 -17.13 -23.50
CA SER A 642 -18.27 -18.25 -23.86
C SER A 642 -16.79 -17.86 -23.80
N GLY A 643 -15.89 -18.85 -23.69
CA GLY A 643 -14.44 -18.60 -23.66
C GLY A 643 -13.91 -17.88 -24.90
N ALA A 644 -14.45 -18.18 -26.09
CA ALA A 644 -14.04 -17.54 -27.35
C ALA A 644 -14.33 -16.03 -27.37
N GLN A 645 -15.47 -15.61 -26.82
CA GLN A 645 -15.84 -14.19 -26.71
C GLN A 645 -14.90 -13.41 -25.78
N ILE A 646 -14.34 -14.06 -24.74
CA ILE A 646 -13.31 -13.46 -23.88
C ILE A 646 -12.00 -13.25 -24.64
N ASP A 647 -11.62 -14.17 -25.52
CA ASP A 647 -10.44 -14.00 -26.38
C ASP A 647 -10.63 -12.91 -27.44
N PHE A 648 -11.86 -12.66 -27.91
CA PHE A 648 -12.19 -11.48 -28.72
C PHE A 648 -11.97 -10.19 -27.92
N ILE A 649 -12.57 -10.08 -26.73
CA ILE A 649 -12.40 -8.95 -25.81
C ILE A 649 -10.91 -8.67 -25.56
N ARG A 650 -10.12 -9.69 -25.23
CA ARG A 650 -8.67 -9.58 -24.97
C ARG A 650 -7.85 -9.12 -26.16
N LYS A 651 -8.15 -9.62 -27.36
CA LYS A 651 -7.51 -9.16 -28.60
C LYS A 651 -7.84 -7.69 -28.84
N GLN A 652 -9.11 -7.32 -28.66
CA GLN A 652 -9.58 -5.97 -28.91
C GLN A 652 -9.01 -4.96 -27.90
N ILE A 653 -8.92 -5.28 -26.60
CA ILE A 653 -8.25 -4.42 -25.60
C ILE A 653 -6.83 -4.04 -26.03
N ARG A 654 -6.05 -4.98 -26.57
CA ARG A 654 -4.69 -4.71 -27.07
C ARG A 654 -4.69 -3.83 -28.31
N SER A 655 -5.58 -4.13 -29.28
CA SER A 655 -5.78 -3.31 -30.48
C SER A 655 -6.12 -1.86 -30.13
N MET A 656 -7.05 -1.68 -29.17
CA MET A 656 -7.51 -0.36 -28.74
C MET A 656 -6.49 0.40 -27.90
N CYS A 657 -5.66 -0.26 -27.09
CA CYS A 657 -4.50 0.39 -26.47
C CYS A 657 -3.53 0.95 -27.54
N ALA A 658 -3.23 0.17 -28.58
CA ALA A 658 -2.36 0.61 -29.67
C ALA A 658 -2.99 1.75 -30.51
N ALA A 659 -4.31 1.76 -30.71
CA ALA A 659 -5.00 2.85 -31.38
C ALA A 659 -5.04 4.14 -30.52
N THR A 660 -5.37 4.02 -29.22
CA THR A 660 -5.42 5.16 -28.28
C THR A 660 -4.03 5.76 -27.98
N ARG A 661 -2.93 5.03 -28.25
CA ARG A 661 -1.55 5.52 -28.06
C ARG A 661 -1.28 6.85 -28.77
N GLY A 662 -1.77 7.07 -29.98
CA GLY A 662 -1.51 8.30 -30.75
C GLY A 662 -2.13 9.54 -30.10
N ASP A 663 -3.38 9.42 -29.65
CA ASP A 663 -4.13 10.51 -29.02
C ASP A 663 -3.86 10.68 -27.50
N ALA A 664 -2.96 9.88 -26.92
CA ALA A 664 -2.75 9.83 -25.47
C ALA A 664 -2.28 11.16 -24.84
N ILE A 665 -1.56 12.00 -25.60
CA ILE A 665 -1.20 13.37 -25.19
C ILE A 665 -2.34 14.36 -25.48
N PRO A 666 -2.93 14.42 -26.69
CA PRO A 666 -4.15 15.18 -26.97
C PRO A 666 -5.28 15.02 -25.93
N PHE A 667 -5.56 13.80 -25.47
CA PHE A 667 -6.57 13.56 -24.43
C PHE A 667 -6.22 14.18 -23.07
N VAL A 668 -4.97 14.13 -22.60
CA VAL A 668 -4.63 14.76 -21.31
C VAL A 668 -4.50 16.29 -21.41
N ASP A 669 -4.11 16.80 -22.58
CA ASP A 669 -4.06 18.24 -22.81
C ASP A 669 -5.47 18.85 -22.89
N ALA A 670 -6.47 18.11 -23.37
CA ALA A 670 -7.88 18.52 -23.37
C ALA A 670 -8.49 18.71 -21.96
N PHE A 671 -7.83 18.24 -20.89
CA PHE A 671 -8.25 18.55 -19.52
C PHE A 671 -8.00 20.02 -19.13
N GLY A 672 -7.16 20.74 -19.87
CA GLY A 672 -6.92 22.17 -19.70
C GLY A 672 -6.14 22.54 -18.43
N PHE A 673 -5.28 21.65 -17.90
CA PHE A 673 -4.49 21.94 -16.70
C PHE A 673 -3.20 22.71 -17.01
N PRO A 674 -3.01 23.94 -16.48
CA PRO A 674 -1.73 24.64 -16.51
C PRO A 674 -0.74 24.03 -15.51
N ASP A 675 0.55 24.32 -15.69
CA ASP A 675 1.64 23.67 -14.96
C ASP A 675 1.58 23.89 -13.43
N PHE A 676 1.13 25.05 -12.95
CA PHE A 676 0.97 25.30 -11.51
C PHE A 676 -0.13 24.42 -10.92
N ILE A 677 -1.24 24.17 -11.62
CA ILE A 677 -2.31 23.27 -11.17
C ILE A 677 -1.82 21.82 -11.11
N LEU A 678 -0.93 21.40 -12.01
CA LEU A 678 -0.28 20.10 -11.91
C LEU A 678 0.72 20.07 -10.73
N ASN A 679 1.42 21.18 -10.47
CA ASN A 679 2.53 21.35 -9.54
C ASN A 679 3.50 20.16 -9.57
N SER A 680 3.97 19.83 -10.77
CA SER A 680 4.88 18.71 -11.03
C SER A 680 5.77 19.00 -12.23
N PRO A 681 7.11 19.02 -12.09
CA PRO A 681 8.01 19.24 -13.22
C PRO A 681 8.03 18.05 -14.19
N LEU A 682 7.51 16.89 -13.78
CA LEU A 682 7.40 15.70 -14.63
C LEU A 682 6.21 15.78 -15.59
N GLY A 683 5.22 16.64 -15.29
CA GLY A 683 3.98 16.79 -16.06
C GLY A 683 3.87 18.07 -16.88
N ARG A 684 4.95 18.86 -17.01
CA ARG A 684 4.93 20.16 -17.67
C ARG A 684 4.41 20.09 -19.10
N TYR A 685 3.76 21.16 -19.54
CA TYR A 685 3.26 21.26 -20.91
C TYR A 685 4.38 21.24 -21.96
N ASP A 686 5.55 21.81 -21.68
CA ASP A 686 6.70 21.87 -22.60
C ASP A 686 7.43 20.52 -22.80
N GLY A 687 7.32 19.60 -21.83
CA GLY A 687 8.05 18.33 -21.84
C GLY A 687 9.51 18.43 -21.37
N GLU A 688 9.96 19.59 -20.85
CA GLU A 688 11.32 19.82 -20.33
C GLU A 688 11.54 19.22 -18.92
N VAL A 689 11.16 17.94 -18.81
CA VAL A 689 11.05 17.16 -17.57
C VAL A 689 12.33 17.20 -16.73
N TYR A 690 13.48 16.87 -17.33
CA TYR A 690 14.70 16.65 -16.56
C TYR A 690 15.33 17.95 -16.03
N LYS A 691 15.30 19.01 -16.84
CA LYS A 691 15.78 20.34 -16.45
C LYS A 691 14.97 20.86 -15.26
N ASN A 692 13.65 20.99 -15.44
CA ASN A 692 12.75 21.52 -14.43
C ASN A 692 12.73 20.69 -13.14
N TYR A 693 12.87 19.35 -13.25
CA TYR A 693 12.95 18.49 -12.07
C TYR A 693 14.27 18.66 -11.30
N PHE A 694 15.40 18.78 -12.00
CA PHE A 694 16.71 19.03 -11.36
C PHE A 694 16.79 20.43 -10.73
N GLU A 695 16.24 21.44 -11.40
CA GLU A 695 16.13 22.80 -10.88
C GLU A 695 15.24 22.86 -9.63
N ARG A 696 14.07 22.19 -9.63
CA ARG A 696 13.21 22.07 -8.44
C ARG A 696 13.92 21.38 -7.28
N VAL A 697 14.60 20.25 -7.51
CA VAL A 697 15.34 19.53 -6.45
C VAL A 697 16.50 20.36 -5.91
N LYS A 698 17.17 21.17 -6.73
CA LYS A 698 18.22 22.12 -6.28
C LYS A 698 17.68 23.28 -5.45
N ALA A 699 16.45 23.73 -5.73
CA ALA A 699 15.81 24.83 -5.01
C ALA A 699 15.21 24.41 -3.65
N ALA A 700 15.14 23.11 -3.35
CA ALA A 700 14.54 22.60 -2.12
C ALA A 700 15.36 22.94 -0.86
N PRO A 701 14.72 23.14 0.31
CA PRO A 701 15.41 23.51 1.54
C PRO A 701 16.50 22.50 1.95
N ASN A 702 17.72 23.00 2.18
CA ASN A 702 18.89 22.20 2.56
C ASN A 702 19.30 21.09 1.56
N ALA A 703 18.90 21.19 0.28
CA ALA A 703 19.25 20.20 -0.76
C ALA A 703 20.75 20.11 -1.08
N THR A 704 21.57 21.06 -0.64
CA THR A 704 23.03 21.07 -0.81
C THR A 704 23.74 21.56 0.47
N GLY A 705 25.02 21.20 0.61
CA GLY A 705 25.83 21.54 1.80
C GLY A 705 25.98 20.39 2.79
N LYS A 706 26.38 20.70 4.03
CA LYS A 706 26.44 19.73 5.14
C LYS A 706 25.08 19.64 5.83
N ALA A 707 24.69 18.44 6.25
CA ALA A 707 23.46 18.25 7.03
C ALA A 707 23.53 19.03 8.37
N PRO A 708 22.41 19.60 8.89
CA PRO A 708 22.42 20.35 10.15
C PRO A 708 22.94 19.56 11.36
N TYR A 709 22.73 18.24 11.37
CA TYR A 709 23.23 17.34 12.40
C TYR A 709 24.67 16.86 12.19
N TRP A 710 25.38 17.30 11.13
CA TRP A 710 26.73 16.84 10.82
C TRP A 710 27.70 17.07 11.98
N ASP A 711 27.79 18.29 12.50
CA ASP A 711 28.75 18.62 13.57
C ASP A 711 28.35 18.04 14.94
N LYS A 712 27.07 17.72 15.14
CA LYS A 712 26.52 17.16 16.39
C LYS A 712 26.57 15.62 16.44
N VAL A 713 26.50 14.96 15.28
CA VAL A 713 26.35 13.48 15.18
C VAL A 713 27.46 12.87 14.33
N ILE A 714 27.58 13.28 13.06
CA ILE A 714 28.48 12.63 12.09
C ILE A 714 29.97 12.92 12.39
N ARG A 715 30.32 14.17 12.72
CA ARG A 715 31.69 14.54 13.09
C ARG A 715 32.16 13.77 14.33
N PRO A 716 31.44 13.75 15.48
CA PRO A 716 31.82 12.91 16.61
C PRO A 716 31.96 11.42 16.27
N MET A 717 31.14 10.86 15.37
CA MET A 717 31.26 9.46 14.95
C MET A 717 32.48 9.20 14.03
N THR A 718 32.83 10.15 13.16
CA THR A 718 33.91 9.99 12.16
C THR A 718 35.28 10.49 12.65
N THR A 719 35.32 11.37 13.65
CA THR A 719 36.55 11.89 14.27
C THR A 719 36.79 11.36 15.69
N ALA A 720 35.97 10.43 16.19
CA ALA A 720 36.30 9.68 17.41
C ALA A 720 37.60 8.89 17.17
N PRO A 721 38.64 9.04 18.02
CA PRO A 721 39.84 8.22 17.89
C PRO A 721 39.46 6.75 18.08
N PRO A 722 40.08 5.82 17.32
CA PRO A 722 39.81 4.39 17.50
C PRO A 722 40.08 4.01 18.96
N LYS A 723 39.14 3.29 19.58
CA LYS A 723 39.24 2.90 21.00
C LYS A 723 40.48 2.04 21.22
N VAL A 724 41.59 2.68 21.59
CA VAL A 724 42.81 2.00 22.00
C VAL A 724 42.46 1.08 23.15
N LYS A 725 42.50 -0.24 22.91
CA LYS A 725 42.47 -1.22 23.99
C LYS A 725 43.68 -0.91 24.87
N LYS A 726 43.46 -0.26 26.02
CA LYS A 726 44.47 -0.19 27.07
C LYS A 726 44.84 -1.64 27.40
N GLN A 727 46.01 -2.08 26.97
CA GLN A 727 46.61 -3.28 27.51
C GLN A 727 46.72 -3.05 29.01
N GLN A 728 46.01 -3.83 29.82
CA GLN A 728 46.33 -3.98 31.22
C GLN A 728 47.66 -4.73 31.29
N LYS A 729 48.76 -4.00 31.10
CA LYS A 729 50.07 -4.47 31.54
C LYS A 729 49.95 -4.68 33.04
N GLN A 730 49.95 -5.95 33.44
CA GLN A 730 50.11 -6.32 34.84
C GLN A 730 51.42 -5.69 35.31
N GLN A 731 51.34 -4.77 36.28
CA GLN A 731 52.51 -4.42 37.05
C GLN A 731 52.81 -5.61 37.95
N GLN A 732 53.87 -6.34 37.62
CA GLN A 732 54.56 -7.12 38.62
C GLN A 732 55.03 -6.15 39.71
N THR A 733 54.43 -6.24 40.89
CA THR A 733 55.06 -5.77 42.13
C THR A 733 55.63 -6.99 42.81
N SER A 734 56.95 -7.10 42.77
CA SER A 734 57.69 -8.21 43.35
C SER A 734 57.62 -8.18 44.87
N TRP A 735 57.11 -9.26 45.48
CA TRP A 735 57.32 -9.55 46.90
C TRP A 735 58.30 -10.70 47.04
N SER A 736 59.59 -10.36 47.14
CA SER A 736 60.65 -11.28 47.56
C SER A 736 61.52 -10.59 48.61
N ILE A 737 61.21 -10.93 49.87
CA ILE A 737 62.05 -11.03 51.07
C ILE A 737 63.48 -10.44 50.96
N ARG A 738 63.85 -9.64 51.97
CA ARG A 738 65.23 -9.14 52.15
C ARG A 738 66.26 -10.27 52.08
N CYS A 739 67.28 -10.09 51.25
CA CYS A 739 68.63 -10.60 51.51
C CYS A 739 69.59 -9.40 51.61
N THR A 740 70.68 -9.56 52.35
CA THR A 740 71.63 -8.50 52.72
C THR A 740 73.02 -8.81 52.15
N GLY A 741 73.89 -7.78 52.10
CA GLY A 741 75.15 -7.79 51.37
C GLY A 741 74.98 -7.10 50.02
N ASP A 742 75.68 -6.03 49.67
CA ASP A 742 77.13 -5.74 49.71
C ASP A 742 77.96 -6.61 48.76
N ALA A 743 78.77 -5.91 47.95
CA ALA A 743 79.81 -6.45 47.07
C ALA A 743 79.29 -7.35 45.89
N GLU A 744 79.90 -7.32 44.70
CA GLU A 744 80.93 -6.43 44.19
C GLU A 744 80.90 -6.30 42.66
N LYS A 745 81.85 -5.52 42.15
CA LYS A 745 82.56 -5.70 40.87
C LYS A 745 82.44 -7.16 40.36
N GLN A 746 82.26 -7.43 39.07
CA GLN A 746 83.21 -7.01 38.03
C GLN A 746 82.66 -7.21 36.59
N ARG A 747 83.18 -6.39 35.66
CA ARG A 747 83.72 -6.70 34.31
C ARG A 747 83.45 -8.13 33.73
N LEU A 748 83.28 -8.40 32.43
CA LEU A 748 83.29 -7.64 31.15
C LEU A 748 82.93 -8.64 30.00
N ARG A 749 82.68 -8.15 28.78
CA ARG A 749 83.01 -8.79 27.46
C ARG A 749 82.89 -10.33 27.31
N GLN A 750 81.87 -10.80 26.57
CA GLN A 750 81.96 -11.24 25.16
C GLN A 750 80.55 -11.69 24.70
N HIS A 751 79.93 -11.30 23.57
CA HIS A 751 80.32 -11.11 22.16
C HIS A 751 80.11 -12.37 21.30
N ASN A 752 78.94 -12.43 20.64
CA ASN A 752 78.54 -13.30 19.51
C ASN A 752 78.38 -14.82 19.86
N ALA A 753 77.51 -15.59 19.21
CA ALA A 753 76.96 -15.44 17.86
C ALA A 753 75.57 -16.13 17.67
N LEU A 754 74.97 -15.89 16.49
CA LEU A 754 73.92 -16.64 15.80
C LEU A 754 72.84 -17.37 16.64
N GLU A 755 71.61 -16.82 16.61
CA GLU A 755 70.44 -17.66 16.32
C GLU A 755 69.79 -17.19 15.02
N ALA A 756 69.55 -18.16 14.12
CA ALA A 756 68.82 -17.97 12.88
C ALA A 756 68.13 -19.30 12.50
N LEU A 757 67.03 -19.18 11.76
CA LEU A 757 66.22 -20.24 11.15
C LEU A 757 65.22 -20.99 12.05
N LEU A 758 64.08 -21.30 11.42
CA LEU A 758 62.92 -22.09 11.87
C LEU A 758 61.98 -21.40 12.88
N SER A 759 60.66 -21.30 12.64
CA SER A 759 59.90 -21.49 11.39
C SER A 759 58.55 -20.76 11.49
N ALA A 760 58.08 -20.14 10.42
CA ALA A 760 56.88 -19.29 10.44
C ALA A 760 55.75 -19.82 9.53
N VAL A 761 54.65 -20.27 10.13
CA VAL A 761 53.32 -20.31 9.50
C VAL A 761 52.24 -19.97 10.52
N CYS A 762 51.83 -18.70 10.59
CA CYS A 762 50.48 -18.34 11.02
C CYS A 762 50.10 -16.97 10.45
N ILE A 763 48.96 -16.89 9.76
CA ILE A 763 48.49 -15.66 9.09
C ILE A 763 47.41 -15.01 9.95
N CYS A 764 47.61 -13.77 10.37
CA CYS A 764 46.56 -12.87 10.84
C CYS A 764 46.85 -11.45 10.36
N ASP A 765 46.03 -10.97 9.43
CA ASP A 765 46.14 -9.69 8.74
C ASP A 765 45.19 -8.66 9.35
N VAL A 766 45.71 -7.53 9.87
CA VAL A 766 45.10 -6.18 9.81
C VAL A 766 46.17 -5.12 10.12
N SER A 767 46.46 -4.15 9.22
CA SER A 767 46.45 -2.68 9.51
C SER A 767 47.24 -1.75 8.55
N CYS A 768 46.61 -0.61 8.26
CA CYS A 768 47.17 0.74 8.05
C CYS A 768 48.13 1.05 6.87
N THR A 769 47.55 1.72 5.86
CA THR A 769 47.91 3.06 5.36
C THR A 769 49.27 3.70 5.70
N PHE A 770 49.90 4.34 4.70
CA PHE A 770 50.75 5.51 4.93
C PHE A 770 50.58 6.56 3.81
N GLU A 771 50.40 7.83 4.18
CA GLU A 771 50.47 8.97 3.24
C GLU A 771 51.93 9.35 2.98
N ARG A 772 52.24 9.98 1.84
CA ARG A 772 53.41 10.86 1.73
C ARG A 772 53.01 12.25 1.24
N ARG A 773 53.63 13.25 1.84
CA ARG A 773 53.34 14.68 1.66
C ARG A 773 53.77 15.16 0.27
N ARG A 774 53.13 16.22 -0.21
CA ARG A 774 53.70 17.10 -1.24
C ARG A 774 54.98 17.77 -0.70
N ASN A 775 55.88 18.09 -1.61
CA ASN A 775 56.49 19.43 -1.66
C ASN A 775 56.46 19.91 -3.13
N VAL A 776 56.84 21.16 -3.36
CA VAL A 776 56.51 21.95 -4.56
C VAL A 776 57.65 21.92 -5.59
N ASP A 777 57.34 21.97 -6.90
CA ASP A 777 57.96 22.95 -7.83
C ASP A 777 57.36 22.99 -9.26
N VAL A 778 56.75 24.13 -9.58
CA VAL A 778 56.84 25.00 -10.78
C VAL A 778 56.97 24.42 -12.23
N LEU A 779 55.85 24.48 -12.97
CA LEU A 779 55.71 24.81 -14.43
C LEU A 779 56.42 23.89 -15.49
N PRO A 780 56.45 24.20 -16.82
CA PRO A 780 55.33 23.81 -17.71
C PRO A 780 55.68 23.22 -19.11
N GLY A 781 54.70 22.57 -19.76
CA GLY A 781 54.47 22.65 -21.22
C GLY A 781 54.71 21.41 -22.10
N LEU A 782 53.97 21.35 -23.23
CA LEU A 782 54.13 20.52 -24.45
C LEU A 782 54.05 18.97 -24.29
N GLY A 783 53.49 18.18 -25.23
CA GLY A 783 52.68 18.51 -26.42
C GLY A 783 52.47 17.33 -27.41
N THR A 784 51.26 17.21 -27.98
CA THR A 784 50.90 16.56 -29.28
C THR A 784 51.13 15.06 -29.58
N ALA A 785 50.37 14.57 -30.59
CA ALA A 785 50.39 13.26 -31.30
C ALA A 785 49.92 12.01 -30.50
N ILE A 786 49.02 11.12 -30.93
CA ILE A 786 48.51 10.60 -32.25
C ILE A 786 49.30 9.38 -32.79
N LEU A 787 48.56 8.46 -33.46
CA LEU A 787 48.96 7.19 -34.14
C LEU A 787 48.89 5.93 -33.24
N ARG A 788 48.49 4.72 -33.68
CA ARG A 788 47.67 4.22 -34.82
C ARG A 788 47.31 2.74 -34.52
N THR A 789 46.27 2.17 -35.14
CA THR A 789 46.07 0.70 -35.21
C THR A 789 46.83 0.11 -36.43
N PRO A 790 47.15 -1.21 -36.46
CA PRO A 790 46.21 -2.20 -37.05
C PRO A 790 46.27 -3.64 -36.45
N GLN A 791 45.43 -4.54 -36.99
CA GLN A 791 45.51 -6.02 -36.92
C GLN A 791 46.46 -6.55 -38.05
N PRO A 792 46.55 -7.85 -38.49
CA PRO A 792 45.79 -9.10 -38.15
C PRO A 792 46.60 -10.45 -38.20
N ARG A 793 45.87 -11.60 -38.31
CA ARG A 793 46.24 -12.96 -38.82
C ARG A 793 46.85 -13.99 -37.82
N GLN A 794 46.22 -15.18 -37.59
CA GLN A 794 46.25 -16.50 -38.29
C GLN A 794 47.32 -17.48 -37.69
N THR A 795 47.32 -18.84 -37.81
CA THR A 795 46.60 -19.82 -38.67
C THR A 795 46.60 -21.28 -38.11
N LEU A 796 45.56 -22.09 -38.39
CA LEU A 796 45.54 -23.58 -38.61
C LEU A 796 46.06 -24.54 -37.47
N ALA A 797 45.88 -25.89 -37.49
CA ALA A 797 45.45 -26.84 -38.55
C ALA A 797 44.75 -28.14 -38.04
N CYS A 798 43.95 -28.79 -38.91
CA CYS A 798 43.82 -30.27 -39.12
C CYS A 798 43.27 -31.19 -37.99
N LEU A 799 42.54 -32.32 -38.19
CA LEU A 799 42.06 -33.16 -39.32
C LEU A 799 40.90 -34.09 -38.80
N HIS A 800 40.02 -34.81 -39.52
CA HIS A 800 39.78 -35.05 -40.96
C HIS A 800 38.27 -35.18 -41.38
N ARG A 801 37.76 -36.38 -41.74
CA ARG A 801 36.47 -36.65 -42.44
C ARG A 801 35.78 -37.97 -42.03
N ARG A 802 34.43 -38.03 -42.14
CA ARG A 802 33.65 -38.94 -43.05
C ARG A 802 32.14 -38.62 -43.03
N GLY A 803 31.43 -39.01 -44.09
CA GLY A 803 29.95 -38.97 -44.30
C GLY A 803 29.61 -39.97 -45.43
N PRO A 804 28.56 -39.80 -46.28
CA PRO A 804 27.33 -38.98 -46.20
C PRO A 804 26.03 -39.72 -46.72
N ARG A 805 24.86 -39.03 -46.81
CA ARG A 805 23.81 -39.06 -47.89
C ARG A 805 22.31 -39.02 -47.43
N LYS A 806 21.49 -38.27 -48.20
CA LYS A 806 20.08 -38.43 -48.69
C LYS A 806 19.00 -39.13 -47.80
N GLY A 807 17.70 -38.79 -47.82
CA GLY A 807 16.92 -37.74 -48.50
C GLY A 807 15.54 -38.21 -49.05
N VAL A 808 14.57 -37.28 -49.23
CA VAL A 808 13.33 -37.36 -50.06
C VAL A 808 12.00 -37.89 -49.44
N SER A 809 10.91 -37.14 -49.72
CA SER A 809 9.44 -37.45 -49.81
C SER A 809 8.55 -38.01 -48.66
N THR A 810 7.40 -37.35 -48.49
CA THR A 810 6.06 -37.84 -48.03
C THR A 810 5.36 -38.72 -49.12
N PRO A 811 4.11 -39.28 -48.98
CA PRO A 811 3.11 -39.25 -47.88
C PRO A 811 2.44 -40.63 -47.50
N ALA A 812 1.40 -40.58 -46.65
CA ALA A 812 0.08 -41.28 -46.78
C ALA A 812 -0.33 -42.52 -45.92
N ARG A 813 -1.53 -42.37 -45.31
CA ARG A 813 -2.69 -43.30 -45.16
C ARG A 813 -2.79 -44.42 -44.07
N ILE A 814 -3.81 -44.26 -43.20
CA ILE A 814 -4.93 -45.20 -42.87
C ILE A 814 -4.56 -46.51 -42.08
N LYS A 815 -5.20 -46.88 -40.95
CA LYS A 815 -6.64 -47.29 -40.80
C LYS A 815 -7.17 -47.26 -39.34
N HIS A 816 -8.48 -47.52 -39.18
CA HIS A 816 -9.29 -47.41 -37.95
C HIS A 816 -9.05 -48.51 -36.88
N PHE A 817 -9.54 -48.28 -35.65
CA PHE A 817 -10.73 -49.00 -35.12
C PHE A 817 -11.57 -48.13 -34.16
N ARG A 818 -12.69 -48.64 -33.62
CA ARG A 818 -13.83 -47.89 -33.03
C ARG A 818 -14.31 -48.53 -31.70
N VAL A 819 -15.47 -48.10 -31.19
CA VAL A 819 -16.25 -48.63 -30.02
C VAL A 819 -15.75 -48.05 -28.67
N SER A 820 -16.31 -47.01 -28.04
CA SER A 820 -17.69 -46.53 -27.71
C SER A 820 -18.08 -46.84 -26.25
N SER A 821 -18.55 -45.83 -25.52
CA SER A 821 -18.78 -45.88 -24.07
C SER A 821 -20.21 -45.48 -23.69
N SER A 822 -20.91 -46.34 -22.94
CA SER A 822 -22.07 -45.95 -22.12
C SER A 822 -22.40 -47.03 -21.08
N VAL A 823 -22.77 -46.59 -19.86
CA VAL A 823 -23.93 -47.04 -19.05
C VAL A 823 -23.88 -46.31 -17.67
N ARG A 824 -25.05 -46.23 -17.02
CA ARG A 824 -25.42 -45.29 -15.95
C ARG A 824 -24.91 -45.71 -14.55
N SER A 825 -24.85 -44.73 -13.64
CA SER A 825 -24.76 -44.92 -12.19
C SER A 825 -26.15 -44.92 -11.51
N THR A 826 -26.32 -45.67 -10.41
CA THR A 826 -27.52 -45.59 -9.54
C THR A 826 -27.22 -45.74 -8.05
N ARG A 827 -27.67 -44.74 -7.26
CA ARG A 827 -28.15 -44.72 -5.86
C ARG A 827 -27.61 -45.75 -4.82
N GLY A 828 -27.26 -45.25 -3.63
CA GLY A 828 -27.22 -46.02 -2.37
C GLY A 828 -26.60 -45.25 -1.19
N HIS A 829 -27.17 -45.32 0.01
CA HIS A 829 -26.67 -44.65 1.24
C HIS A 829 -26.52 -45.65 2.42
N THR A 830 -25.55 -45.36 3.31
CA THR A 830 -25.49 -45.66 4.77
C THR A 830 -25.69 -47.09 5.32
N VAL A 831 -24.68 -47.58 6.09
CA VAL A 831 -24.81 -48.29 7.40
C VAL A 831 -23.62 -47.85 8.30
N PHE A 832 -23.64 -48.15 9.61
CA PHE A 832 -22.86 -47.50 10.69
C PHE A 832 -22.18 -48.51 11.66
N CYS A 833 -20.97 -48.21 12.17
CA CYS A 833 -20.38 -48.70 13.46
C CYS A 833 -20.14 -50.23 13.68
N PRO A 834 -19.58 -50.70 14.85
CA PRO A 834 -18.61 -50.13 15.81
C PRO A 834 -17.48 -51.13 16.28
N LYS A 835 -16.68 -50.71 17.30
CA LYS A 835 -15.76 -51.48 18.22
C LYS A 835 -14.26 -51.63 17.84
N ALA A 836 -13.31 -51.91 18.75
CA ALA A 836 -13.04 -51.42 20.14
C ALA A 836 -11.77 -52.08 20.78
N ILE A 837 -10.97 -51.27 21.52
CA ILE A 837 -10.26 -51.60 22.79
C ILE A 837 -9.00 -52.54 22.81
N LEU A 838 -8.05 -52.22 23.72
CA LEU A 838 -6.85 -52.97 24.17
C LEU A 838 -5.71 -53.17 23.13
N ALA A 839 -4.41 -53.26 23.49
CA ALA A 839 -3.67 -53.06 24.76
C ALA A 839 -2.27 -52.47 24.44
N GLY A 840 -1.41 -52.22 25.44
CA GLY A 840 -0.04 -51.73 25.19
C GLY A 840 1.00 -52.30 26.16
N GLN A 841 2.27 -52.31 25.73
CA GLN A 841 3.46 -52.47 26.59
C GLN A 841 4.73 -52.04 25.83
N GLN A 842 5.79 -51.70 26.58
CA GLN A 842 7.13 -51.49 26.03
C GLN A 842 7.86 -52.83 25.90
N CYS A 843 8.63 -53.02 24.81
CA CYS A 843 9.78 -53.91 24.82
C CYS A 843 10.79 -53.50 23.73
N VAL A 844 12.01 -54.00 23.83
CA VAL A 844 13.19 -53.57 23.06
C VAL A 844 13.91 -54.79 22.47
N ILE A 845 14.63 -54.57 21.36
CA ILE A 845 15.77 -55.37 20.86
C ILE A 845 15.51 -56.50 19.81
N ILE A 846 16.36 -56.47 18.76
CA ILE A 846 16.79 -57.53 17.81
C ILE A 846 15.87 -58.03 16.66
N LEU A 847 16.33 -57.75 15.41
CA LEU A 847 16.40 -58.54 14.14
C LEU A 847 15.37 -59.68 13.88
N GLU A 848 14.81 -59.93 12.68
CA GLU A 848 15.43 -60.06 11.34
C GLU A 848 14.35 -60.33 10.23
N ARG A 849 14.72 -60.27 8.94
CA ARG A 849 14.01 -60.77 7.71
C ARG A 849 12.66 -60.10 7.33
N ARG A 850 12.64 -59.30 6.25
CA ARG A 850 12.54 -59.67 4.80
C ARG A 850 11.14 -60.14 4.35
N ALA A 851 10.54 -59.32 3.48
CA ALA A 851 9.64 -59.77 2.43
C ALA A 851 10.15 -59.15 1.11
N GLU A 852 10.22 -59.95 0.04
CA GLU A 852 10.75 -59.53 -1.27
C GLU A 852 9.60 -59.40 -2.29
N ALA A 853 9.65 -58.37 -3.14
CA ALA A 853 8.70 -58.18 -4.24
C ALA A 853 9.47 -57.69 -5.48
N THR A 854 9.37 -58.43 -6.58
CA THR A 854 10.14 -58.22 -7.82
C THR A 854 9.37 -57.44 -8.87
N CYS A 855 10.09 -56.69 -9.72
CA CYS A 855 9.55 -56.04 -10.90
C CYS A 855 10.52 -56.19 -12.08
N ASP A 856 10.12 -56.92 -13.11
CA ASP A 856 10.97 -57.30 -14.23
C ASP A 856 11.07 -56.21 -15.31
N HIS A 857 11.97 -55.22 -15.14
CA HIS A 857 12.72 -54.64 -16.28
C HIS A 857 14.01 -53.83 -16.01
N CYS A 858 14.64 -53.90 -14.82
CA CYS A 858 15.98 -53.30 -14.63
C CYS A 858 16.87 -54.10 -13.68
N ARG A 859 18.05 -54.56 -14.17
CA ARG A 859 19.06 -55.29 -13.39
C ARG A 859 20.10 -54.35 -12.77
N LEU A 860 19.73 -53.61 -11.73
CA LEU A 860 20.68 -52.97 -10.81
C LEU A 860 20.30 -53.30 -9.36
N ARG A 861 21.22 -53.96 -8.64
CA ARG A 861 21.09 -54.22 -7.20
C ARG A 861 21.91 -53.18 -6.44
N GLY A 862 21.28 -52.50 -5.48
CA GLY A 862 21.94 -51.59 -4.53
C GLY A 862 21.06 -51.39 -3.30
N SER A 863 21.65 -51.42 -2.10
CA SER A 863 20.94 -51.19 -0.83
C SER A 863 20.65 -49.71 -0.64
N LEU A 864 19.45 -49.39 -0.15
CA LEU A 864 18.98 -48.00 -0.02
C LEU A 864 19.19 -47.48 1.42
N GLU A 865 20.45 -47.36 1.81
CA GLU A 865 20.86 -46.66 3.04
C GLU A 865 21.83 -45.52 2.69
N VAL A 866 21.79 -44.43 3.48
CA VAL A 866 22.61 -43.20 3.32
C VAL A 866 22.43 -42.47 1.98
N ALA A 867 21.30 -41.77 1.84
CA ALA A 867 20.97 -40.94 0.66
C ALA A 867 21.02 -39.41 0.91
N GLY A 868 21.73 -38.94 1.94
CA GLY A 868 21.91 -37.51 2.23
C GLY A 868 23.04 -36.87 1.42
N ASP A 869 24.28 -37.20 1.77
CA ASP A 869 25.49 -36.56 1.21
C ASP A 869 25.76 -36.93 -0.26
N THR A 870 25.26 -38.09 -0.71
CA THR A 870 25.32 -38.52 -2.11
C THR A 870 24.50 -37.61 -3.03
N PHE A 871 23.37 -37.07 -2.57
CA PHE A 871 22.57 -36.11 -3.34
C PHE A 871 23.27 -34.75 -3.44
N LEU A 872 23.75 -34.18 -2.32
CA LEU A 872 24.42 -32.87 -2.30
C LEU A 872 25.76 -32.89 -3.07
N SER A 873 26.53 -33.97 -2.95
CA SER A 873 27.77 -34.17 -3.72
C SER A 873 27.51 -34.33 -5.23
N SER A 874 26.43 -35.01 -5.62
CA SER A 874 26.00 -35.13 -7.03
C SER A 874 25.51 -33.80 -7.59
N LEU A 875 24.73 -33.03 -6.82
CA LEU A 875 24.30 -31.68 -7.20
C LEU A 875 25.52 -30.75 -7.37
N SER A 876 26.48 -30.81 -6.44
CA SER A 876 27.74 -30.04 -6.50
C SER A 876 28.58 -30.39 -7.75
N ARG A 877 28.75 -31.68 -8.07
CA ARG A 877 29.45 -32.13 -9.29
C ARG A 877 28.71 -31.72 -10.56
N THR A 878 27.38 -31.78 -10.57
CA THR A 878 26.55 -31.39 -11.72
C THR A 878 26.64 -29.89 -11.99
N CYS A 879 26.59 -29.06 -10.94
CA CYS A 879 26.85 -27.62 -11.05
C CYS A 879 28.28 -27.32 -11.51
N GLY A 880 29.30 -28.01 -10.97
CA GLY A 880 30.70 -27.83 -11.37
C GLY A 880 31.02 -28.22 -12.82
N HIS A 881 30.24 -29.13 -13.43
CA HIS A 881 30.32 -29.40 -14.87
C HIS A 881 29.61 -28.32 -15.71
N LEU A 882 28.50 -27.74 -15.21
CA LEU A 882 27.81 -26.63 -15.89
C LEU A 882 28.61 -25.31 -15.88
N GLU A 883 29.47 -25.09 -14.88
CA GLU A 883 30.33 -23.89 -14.76
C GLU A 883 31.36 -23.70 -15.89
N ARG A 884 31.62 -24.72 -16.73
CA ARG A 884 32.63 -24.66 -17.81
C ARG A 884 32.10 -24.21 -19.18
N SER A 885 30.81 -23.92 -19.32
CA SER A 885 30.23 -23.42 -20.59
C SER A 885 29.91 -21.92 -20.50
N MET A 886 30.26 -21.14 -21.53
CA MET A 886 30.19 -19.66 -21.49
C MET A 886 28.76 -19.06 -21.52
N PHE A 887 27.71 -19.88 -21.43
CA PHE A 887 26.30 -19.45 -21.52
C PHE A 887 25.42 -20.09 -20.42
N GLY A 888 25.80 -19.90 -19.16
CA GLY A 888 25.13 -20.50 -17.99
C GLY A 888 24.38 -19.51 -17.10
N THR A 889 23.09 -19.25 -17.36
CA THR A 889 22.17 -18.66 -16.34
C THR A 889 20.72 -19.12 -16.50
N PRO A 890 20.10 -19.12 -17.70
CA PRO A 890 18.74 -19.66 -17.88
C PRO A 890 18.65 -21.14 -17.50
N ILE A 891 19.72 -21.90 -17.76
CA ILE A 891 19.83 -23.34 -17.53
C ILE A 891 19.61 -23.70 -16.04
N VAL A 892 20.02 -22.87 -15.07
CA VAL A 892 19.83 -23.18 -13.64
C VAL A 892 18.36 -23.05 -13.24
N ILE A 893 17.66 -22.02 -13.72
CA ILE A 893 16.23 -21.81 -13.45
C ILE A 893 15.38 -22.85 -14.19
N VAL A 894 15.78 -23.20 -15.43
CA VAL A 894 15.17 -24.29 -16.19
C VAL A 894 15.42 -25.64 -15.53
N ALA A 895 16.61 -25.92 -15.01
CA ALA A 895 16.92 -27.15 -14.27
C ALA A 895 16.12 -27.26 -12.97
N LEU A 896 15.96 -26.16 -12.20
CA LEU A 896 15.10 -26.14 -11.02
C LEU A 896 13.63 -26.39 -11.38
N ARG A 897 13.12 -25.76 -12.46
CA ARG A 897 11.75 -26.01 -12.94
C ARG A 897 11.55 -27.42 -13.50
N LEU A 898 12.57 -28.00 -14.16
CA LEU A 898 12.53 -29.37 -14.65
C LEU A 898 12.65 -30.40 -13.53
N LEU A 899 13.47 -30.16 -12.48
CA LEU A 899 13.49 -31.02 -11.29
C LEU A 899 12.12 -31.04 -10.59
N LEU A 900 11.49 -29.87 -10.42
CA LEU A 900 10.12 -29.76 -9.89
C LEU A 900 9.07 -30.47 -10.78
N ALA A 901 9.26 -30.48 -12.10
CA ALA A 901 8.33 -31.12 -13.04
C ALA A 901 8.56 -32.63 -13.25
N CYS A 902 9.81 -33.11 -13.15
CA CYS A 902 10.19 -34.49 -13.44
C CYS A 902 10.16 -35.40 -12.20
N CYS A 903 10.34 -34.86 -10.99
CA CYS A 903 10.35 -35.68 -9.77
C CYS A 903 8.95 -36.05 -9.24
N PHE A 904 7.87 -35.40 -9.71
CA PHE A 904 6.52 -35.61 -9.17
C PHE A 904 5.43 -35.77 -10.25
N PRO A 905 5.28 -36.97 -10.83
CA PRO A 905 4.01 -37.40 -11.41
C PRO A 905 2.89 -37.36 -10.35
N LYS A 906 1.64 -37.15 -10.77
CA LYS A 906 0.46 -37.00 -9.89
C LYS A 906 0.36 -38.11 -8.83
N GLY A 907 0.52 -37.77 -7.54
CA GLY A 907 0.08 -38.66 -6.43
C GLY A 907 0.81 -38.57 -5.09
N THR A 908 2.03 -38.03 -5.02
CA THR A 908 2.93 -38.21 -3.85
C THR A 908 3.28 -36.91 -3.10
N THR A 909 2.38 -36.42 -2.26
CA THR A 909 2.57 -35.20 -1.44
C THR A 909 3.53 -35.35 -0.25
N LYS A 910 3.85 -36.59 0.17
CA LYS A 910 4.48 -36.89 1.47
C LYS A 910 5.92 -36.36 1.68
N TRP A 911 6.59 -35.87 0.64
CA TRP A 911 7.96 -35.33 0.69
C TRP A 911 8.09 -33.87 0.26
N LEU A 912 7.01 -33.24 -0.22
CA LEU A 912 7.07 -31.90 -0.80
C LEU A 912 7.22 -30.82 0.29
N ASN A 913 6.51 -30.97 1.41
CA ASN A 913 6.44 -29.94 2.46
C ASN A 913 7.73 -29.81 3.29
N PRO A 914 8.43 -30.88 3.71
CA PRO A 914 9.73 -30.74 4.39
C PRO A 914 10.79 -30.05 3.50
N PHE A 915 10.73 -30.28 2.19
CA PHE A 915 11.61 -29.63 1.22
C PHE A 915 11.30 -28.13 1.07
N ILE A 916 10.01 -27.76 1.09
CA ILE A 916 9.54 -26.37 1.13
C ILE A 916 9.93 -25.69 2.45
N GLY A 917 9.75 -26.34 3.61
CA GLY A 917 10.18 -25.80 4.91
C GLY A 917 11.69 -25.58 4.99
N ALA A 918 12.49 -26.51 4.45
CA ALA A 918 13.94 -26.37 4.33
C ALA A 918 14.35 -25.23 3.37
N LEU A 919 13.58 -24.99 2.30
CA LEU A 919 13.80 -23.86 1.39
C LEU A 919 13.39 -22.51 1.99
N ILE A 920 12.30 -22.44 2.76
CA ILE A 920 11.81 -21.20 3.39
C ILE A 920 12.70 -20.77 4.59
N CYS A 921 13.51 -21.67 5.15
CA CYS A 921 14.55 -21.31 6.12
C CYS A 921 15.48 -20.22 5.55
N TYR A 922 15.39 -19.02 6.12
CA TYR A 922 16.09 -17.81 5.67
C TYR A 922 17.60 -18.03 5.45
N ASP A 923 18.22 -18.87 6.28
CA ASP A 923 19.64 -19.21 6.24
C ASP A 923 20.08 -19.93 4.97
N VAL A 924 19.24 -20.75 4.33
CA VAL A 924 19.62 -21.45 3.08
C VAL A 924 19.80 -20.43 1.95
N THR A 925 18.85 -19.52 1.82
CA THR A 925 18.93 -18.41 0.87
C THR A 925 20.04 -17.42 1.26
N PHE A 926 20.22 -17.10 2.54
CA PHE A 926 21.34 -16.27 2.99
C PHE A 926 22.69 -16.90 2.62
N HIS A 927 22.86 -18.21 2.78
CA HIS A 927 24.11 -18.90 2.47
C HIS A 927 24.37 -19.01 0.96
N ILE A 928 23.32 -19.20 0.14
CA ILE A 928 23.39 -19.12 -1.33
C ILE A 928 23.75 -17.71 -1.78
N LEU A 929 23.02 -16.69 -1.32
CA LEU A 929 23.26 -15.29 -1.67
C LEU A 929 24.64 -14.81 -1.19
N SER A 930 25.10 -15.23 -0.01
CA SER A 930 26.43 -14.92 0.52
C SER A 930 27.55 -15.50 -0.37
N ARG A 931 27.46 -16.77 -0.78
CA ARG A 931 28.41 -17.36 -1.74
C ARG A 931 28.37 -16.68 -3.11
N VAL A 932 27.20 -16.32 -3.61
CA VAL A 932 27.04 -15.56 -4.87
C VAL A 932 27.70 -14.18 -4.77
N VAL A 933 27.49 -13.45 -3.68
CA VAL A 933 28.11 -12.12 -3.44
C VAL A 933 29.63 -12.23 -3.26
N GLN A 934 30.14 -13.25 -2.56
CA GLN A 934 31.58 -13.47 -2.43
C GLN A 934 32.26 -13.77 -3.78
N ASN A 935 31.66 -14.61 -4.62
CA ASN A 935 32.17 -14.88 -5.97
C ASN A 935 32.03 -13.67 -6.91
N ALA A 936 30.96 -12.86 -6.77
CA ALA A 936 30.80 -11.63 -7.53
C ALA A 936 31.89 -10.60 -7.20
N LYS A 937 32.22 -10.41 -5.92
CA LYS A 937 33.33 -9.55 -5.47
C LYS A 937 34.68 -10.05 -5.97
N ARG A 938 34.94 -11.37 -5.95
CA ARG A 938 36.15 -11.98 -6.53
C ARG A 938 36.29 -11.81 -8.06
N LYS A 939 35.23 -11.43 -8.78
CA LYS A 939 35.23 -11.23 -10.24
C LYS A 939 34.88 -9.80 -10.69
N GLY A 940 34.65 -8.86 -9.77
CA GLY A 940 34.36 -7.46 -10.09
C GLY A 940 32.99 -7.18 -10.74
N VAL A 941 32.01 -8.08 -10.62
CA VAL A 941 30.71 -7.95 -11.32
C VAL A 941 29.55 -7.68 -10.34
N GLU A 942 29.47 -6.46 -9.82
CA GLU A 942 28.51 -6.13 -8.76
C GLU A 942 27.08 -5.87 -9.27
N GLN A 943 26.88 -5.08 -10.33
CA GLN A 943 25.53 -4.66 -10.76
C GLN A 943 24.60 -5.81 -11.17
N ARG A 944 25.08 -6.79 -11.94
CA ARG A 944 24.26 -7.95 -12.35
C ARG A 944 23.87 -8.83 -11.16
N THR A 945 24.73 -8.90 -10.15
CA THR A 945 24.50 -9.65 -8.90
C THR A 945 23.38 -9.03 -8.08
N TYR A 946 23.31 -7.70 -7.98
CA TYR A 946 22.20 -6.99 -7.31
C TYR A 946 20.84 -7.18 -8.01
N ALA A 947 20.82 -7.24 -9.36
CA ALA A 947 19.59 -7.54 -10.10
C ALA A 947 19.08 -8.96 -9.82
N LEU A 948 19.99 -9.93 -9.76
CA LEU A 948 19.67 -11.33 -9.42
C LEU A 948 19.15 -11.45 -7.98
N LEU A 949 19.79 -10.77 -7.01
CA LEU A 949 19.32 -10.69 -5.62
C LEU A 949 17.86 -10.20 -5.54
N ARG A 950 17.54 -9.07 -6.18
CA ARG A 950 16.18 -8.52 -6.20
C ARG A 950 15.16 -9.49 -6.77
N SER A 951 15.51 -10.26 -7.80
CA SER A 951 14.60 -11.24 -8.40
C SER A 951 14.28 -12.38 -7.43
N VAL A 952 15.28 -12.92 -6.73
CA VAL A 952 15.08 -13.99 -5.74
C VAL A 952 14.25 -13.48 -4.56
N CYS A 953 14.58 -12.30 -4.02
CA CYS A 953 13.82 -11.70 -2.91
C CYS A 953 12.38 -11.35 -3.32
N ARG A 954 12.13 -10.91 -4.55
CA ARG A 954 10.76 -10.63 -5.03
C ARG A 954 9.92 -11.89 -5.11
N SER A 955 10.44 -12.98 -5.70
CA SER A 955 9.68 -14.25 -5.74
C SER A 955 9.54 -14.92 -4.37
N TRP A 956 10.36 -14.54 -3.39
CA TRP A 956 10.14 -14.87 -1.98
C TRP A 956 8.98 -14.09 -1.37
N ASN A 957 8.91 -12.77 -1.56
CA ASN A 957 7.73 -11.97 -1.17
C ASN A 957 6.46 -12.51 -1.81
N GLU A 958 6.49 -12.79 -3.12
CA GLU A 958 5.36 -13.39 -3.87
C GLU A 958 4.93 -14.75 -3.28
N MET A 959 5.84 -15.55 -2.73
CA MET A 959 5.49 -16.80 -2.05
C MET A 959 4.93 -16.60 -0.63
N SER A 960 5.40 -15.61 0.14
CA SER A 960 4.84 -15.31 1.46
C SER A 960 3.50 -14.57 1.41
N GLU A 961 3.32 -13.64 0.47
CA GLU A 961 2.13 -12.80 0.34
C GLU A 961 0.91 -13.59 -0.15
N ASN A 962 1.11 -14.71 -0.83
CA ASN A 962 0.02 -15.59 -1.26
C ASN A 962 -0.52 -16.51 -0.15
N ILE A 963 0.12 -16.57 1.04
CA ILE A 963 -0.40 -17.32 2.21
C ILE A 963 -1.30 -16.39 3.05
N THR A 964 -2.46 -16.02 2.48
CA THR A 964 -3.43 -15.11 3.11
C THR A 964 -4.47 -15.83 3.98
N PRO A 965 -5.18 -15.13 4.89
CA PRO A 965 -6.08 -15.74 5.89
C PRO A 965 -7.28 -16.54 5.37
N ALA A 966 -7.50 -16.61 4.05
CA ALA A 966 -8.59 -17.36 3.41
C ALA A 966 -8.52 -18.88 3.63
N ALA A 967 -7.37 -19.42 4.08
CA ALA A 967 -7.20 -20.85 4.36
C ALA A 967 -7.93 -21.34 5.64
N LYS A 968 -8.46 -20.45 6.49
CA LYS A 968 -9.11 -20.81 7.77
C LYS A 968 -10.23 -21.87 7.72
N PRO A 969 -10.98 -22.10 6.63
CA PRO A 969 -11.96 -23.20 6.56
C PRO A 969 -11.36 -24.60 6.34
N LEU A 970 -10.08 -24.71 5.97
CA LEU A 970 -9.42 -25.99 5.63
C LEU A 970 -8.59 -26.57 6.80
N THR A 971 -8.52 -25.88 7.94
CA THR A 971 -7.59 -26.24 9.03
C THR A 971 -8.06 -27.38 9.94
N SER A 972 -9.24 -27.97 9.71
CA SER A 972 -9.67 -29.19 10.43
C SER A 972 -8.94 -30.46 9.99
N SER A 973 -8.27 -30.44 8.83
CA SER A 973 -7.40 -31.54 8.34
C SER A 973 -5.95 -31.11 8.06
N ALA A 974 -5.60 -29.84 8.31
CA ALA A 974 -4.27 -29.30 8.03
C ALA A 974 -3.22 -29.53 9.14
N ASN A 975 -3.62 -30.00 10.33
CA ASN A 975 -2.76 -30.27 11.50
C ASN A 975 -1.79 -31.48 11.32
N HIS A 976 -1.41 -31.79 10.09
CA HIS A 976 -0.47 -32.84 9.69
C HIS A 976 0.56 -32.38 8.63
N PHE A 977 0.62 -31.07 8.33
CA PHE A 977 1.47 -30.52 7.25
C PHE A 977 2.43 -29.39 7.67
N VAL A 978 2.31 -28.90 8.90
CA VAL A 978 3.40 -28.28 9.65
C VAL A 978 3.52 -29.09 10.92
N ASP A 979 4.61 -29.82 11.06
CA ASP A 979 4.98 -30.53 12.28
C ASP A 979 5.63 -29.56 13.27
N ASP A 980 5.57 -29.88 14.57
CA ASP A 980 6.32 -29.12 15.57
C ASP A 980 7.85 -29.34 15.41
N ASP A 981 8.27 -30.37 14.66
CA ASP A 981 9.68 -30.63 14.30
C ASP A 981 10.25 -29.44 13.51
N SER A 982 9.42 -28.79 12.68
CA SER A 982 9.78 -27.59 11.93
C SER A 982 10.19 -26.42 12.84
N ILE A 983 9.52 -26.21 13.99
CA ILE A 983 9.93 -25.15 14.94
C ILE A 983 11.17 -25.57 15.74
N ALA A 984 11.33 -26.85 16.08
CA ALA A 984 12.56 -27.35 16.71
C ALA A 984 13.79 -27.21 15.79
N LEU A 985 13.68 -27.55 14.50
CA LEU A 985 14.75 -27.42 13.52
C LEU A 985 15.12 -25.96 13.24
N ALA A 986 14.12 -25.06 13.13
CA ALA A 986 14.36 -23.63 13.01
C ALA A 986 15.07 -23.06 14.25
N SER A 987 14.67 -23.52 15.44
CA SER A 987 15.24 -23.09 16.72
C SER A 987 16.68 -23.58 16.92
N SER A 988 16.98 -24.82 16.53
CA SER A 988 18.34 -25.39 16.46
C SER A 988 19.28 -24.57 15.56
N ARG A 989 18.79 -24.11 14.40
CA ARG A 989 19.57 -23.34 13.44
C ARG A 989 19.76 -21.86 13.84
N GLY A 990 18.89 -21.32 14.69
CA GLY A 990 18.91 -19.91 15.08
C GLY A 990 18.07 -19.01 14.17
N ALA A 991 17.16 -19.57 13.38
CA ALA A 991 16.40 -18.86 12.35
C ALA A 991 15.26 -18.03 12.97
N ILE A 992 15.60 -16.97 13.71
CA ILE A 992 14.67 -16.21 14.57
C ILE A 992 13.40 -15.72 13.86
N HIS A 993 13.49 -15.32 12.58
CA HIS A 993 12.33 -14.90 11.79
C HIS A 993 11.40 -16.09 11.46
N SER A 994 11.96 -17.27 11.17
CA SER A 994 11.21 -18.51 10.95
C SER A 994 10.58 -18.99 12.25
N VAL A 995 11.28 -18.92 13.39
CA VAL A 995 10.71 -19.24 14.72
C VAL A 995 9.56 -18.29 15.06
N ARG A 996 9.75 -16.97 14.89
CA ARG A 996 8.72 -15.95 15.12
C ARG A 996 7.47 -16.15 14.25
N PHE A 997 7.64 -16.65 13.02
CA PHE A 997 6.52 -17.03 12.16
C PHE A 997 5.84 -18.31 12.65
N LEU A 998 6.60 -19.39 12.89
CA LEU A 998 6.10 -20.71 13.27
C LEU A 998 5.39 -20.70 14.63
N LEU A 999 5.76 -19.83 15.57
CA LEU A 999 5.08 -19.70 16.87
C LEU A 999 3.57 -19.43 16.74
N ASN A 1000 3.11 -18.81 15.64
CA ASN A 1000 1.69 -18.56 15.38
C ASN A 1000 0.91 -19.80 14.89
N TYR A 1001 1.61 -20.90 14.55
CA TYR A 1001 1.05 -22.06 13.84
C TYR A 1001 1.46 -23.43 14.40
N THR A 1002 2.40 -23.47 15.36
CA THR A 1002 2.95 -24.68 15.98
C THR A 1002 2.84 -24.61 17.51
N ASN A 1003 3.00 -25.75 18.18
CA ASN A 1003 3.09 -25.84 19.62
C ASN A 1003 4.57 -25.92 20.08
N PRO A 1004 5.15 -24.84 20.64
CA PRO A 1004 6.58 -24.81 20.97
C PRO A 1004 6.97 -25.72 22.16
N SER A 1005 6.00 -26.25 22.92
CA SER A 1005 6.23 -27.21 24.01
C SER A 1005 6.24 -28.68 23.59
N ALA A 1006 6.09 -28.99 22.30
CA ALA A 1006 6.10 -30.36 21.78
C ALA A 1006 7.38 -31.15 22.12
N TRP A 1007 7.22 -32.47 22.29
CA TRP A 1007 8.22 -33.45 22.74
C TRP A 1007 9.10 -32.96 23.90
N SER A 1008 8.43 -32.55 24.97
CA SER A 1008 9.05 -31.94 26.14
C SER A 1008 9.92 -30.73 25.78
N ASN A 1009 9.29 -29.68 25.25
CA ASN A 1009 9.91 -28.38 24.95
C ASN A 1009 11.18 -28.48 24.08
N GLU A 1010 11.18 -29.36 23.07
CA GLU A 1010 12.35 -29.63 22.22
C GLU A 1010 12.84 -28.37 21.48
N ALA A 1011 11.95 -27.42 21.15
CA ALA A 1011 12.34 -26.17 20.48
C ALA A 1011 13.32 -25.31 21.30
N ILE A 1012 13.03 -25.09 22.59
CA ILE A 1012 13.95 -24.34 23.47
C ILE A 1012 15.17 -25.18 23.84
N ARG A 1013 15.02 -26.49 24.07
CA ARG A 1013 16.15 -27.40 24.33
C ARG A 1013 17.16 -27.40 23.16
N ALA A 1014 16.69 -27.44 21.92
CA ALA A 1014 17.51 -27.36 20.72
C ALA A 1014 18.17 -25.97 20.54
N ALA A 1015 17.46 -24.88 20.84
CA ALA A 1015 18.04 -23.53 20.84
C ALA A 1015 19.15 -23.37 21.89
N CYS A 1016 18.91 -23.86 23.11
CA CYS A 1016 19.86 -23.85 24.21
C CYS A 1016 21.11 -24.69 23.91
N GLN A 1017 20.96 -25.88 23.33
CA GLN A 1017 22.09 -26.74 22.94
C GLN A 1017 22.96 -26.10 21.85
N ASN A 1018 22.37 -25.34 20.92
CA ASN A 1018 23.05 -24.76 19.76
C ASN A 1018 23.47 -23.28 19.94
N GLY A 1019 23.37 -22.71 21.14
CA GLY A 1019 23.91 -21.37 21.43
C GLY A 1019 23.05 -20.20 20.94
N ARG A 1020 21.77 -20.43 20.64
CA ARG A 1020 20.90 -19.47 19.94
C ARG A 1020 20.24 -18.45 20.88
N CYS A 1021 21.03 -17.58 21.50
CA CYS A 1021 20.59 -16.62 22.53
C CYS A 1021 19.29 -15.87 22.15
N ASP A 1022 19.26 -15.22 20.99
CA ASP A 1022 18.13 -14.41 20.51
C ASP A 1022 16.85 -15.25 20.30
N VAL A 1023 17.00 -16.54 19.96
CA VAL A 1023 15.89 -17.49 19.83
C VAL A 1023 15.43 -17.99 21.19
N VAL A 1024 16.34 -18.26 22.13
CA VAL A 1024 15.98 -18.60 23.51
C VAL A 1024 15.20 -17.45 24.15
N GLN A 1025 15.64 -16.20 23.97
CA GLN A 1025 14.91 -15.02 24.46
C GLN A 1025 13.50 -14.90 23.83
N LEU A 1026 13.37 -15.16 22.53
CA LEU A 1026 12.07 -15.19 21.86
C LEU A 1026 11.17 -16.32 22.37
N LEU A 1027 11.71 -17.53 22.57
CA LEU A 1027 10.94 -18.69 23.04
C LEU A 1027 10.50 -18.53 24.51
N LEU A 1028 11.37 -18.03 25.40
CA LEU A 1028 11.01 -17.76 26.79
C LEU A 1028 9.90 -16.72 26.93
N SER A 1029 9.79 -15.79 25.97
CA SER A 1029 8.70 -14.79 25.92
C SER A 1029 7.34 -15.35 25.47
N ASP A 1030 7.26 -16.61 25.01
CA ASP A 1030 5.99 -17.29 24.74
C ASP A 1030 5.54 -18.06 26.00
N PRO A 1031 4.35 -17.77 26.57
CA PRO A 1031 3.91 -18.38 27.83
C PRO A 1031 3.64 -19.89 27.74
N ARG A 1032 3.68 -20.50 26.54
CA ARG A 1032 3.55 -21.94 26.35
C ARG A 1032 4.87 -22.69 26.54
N VAL A 1033 6.01 -22.00 26.54
CA VAL A 1033 7.35 -22.61 26.66
C VAL A 1033 7.74 -22.75 28.12
N ASP A 1034 8.18 -23.94 28.51
CA ASP A 1034 8.71 -24.25 29.83
C ASP A 1034 10.18 -24.69 29.74
N PRO A 1035 11.15 -23.91 30.28
CA PRO A 1035 12.57 -24.29 30.28
C PRO A 1035 12.92 -25.39 31.30
N SER A 1036 12.02 -25.72 32.24
CA SER A 1036 12.24 -26.73 33.28
C SER A 1036 11.89 -28.17 32.83
N ASP A 1037 11.17 -28.30 31.72
CA ASP A 1037 10.77 -29.58 31.14
C ASP A 1037 11.98 -30.41 30.65
N GLY A 1038 11.77 -31.72 30.51
CA GLY A 1038 12.82 -32.69 30.20
C GLY A 1038 13.90 -32.77 31.29
N ASN A 1039 13.53 -32.60 32.57
CA ASN A 1039 14.45 -32.50 33.71
C ASN A 1039 15.45 -31.32 33.56
N ASN A 1040 14.94 -30.13 33.26
CA ASN A 1040 15.72 -28.90 33.02
C ASN A 1040 16.81 -29.08 31.94
N TRP A 1041 16.53 -29.84 30.88
CA TRP A 1041 17.53 -30.13 29.84
C TRP A 1041 18.07 -28.86 29.17
N ALA A 1042 17.28 -27.78 29.12
CA ALA A 1042 17.69 -26.49 28.56
C ALA A 1042 18.95 -25.93 29.25
N ILE A 1043 18.96 -25.83 30.58
CA ILE A 1043 20.10 -25.28 31.34
C ILE A 1043 21.28 -26.27 31.40
N GLN A 1044 20.99 -27.57 31.49
CA GLN A 1044 22.00 -28.63 31.40
C GLN A 1044 22.74 -28.61 30.05
N ALA A 1045 22.01 -28.50 28.94
CA ALA A 1045 22.57 -28.45 27.59
C ALA A 1045 23.42 -27.20 27.38
N ALA A 1046 22.92 -26.03 27.78
CA ALA A 1046 23.66 -24.76 27.68
C ALA A 1046 24.99 -24.81 28.48
N ALA A 1047 24.96 -25.34 29.70
CA ALA A 1047 26.16 -25.48 30.54
C ALA A 1047 27.16 -26.48 29.94
N SER A 1048 26.68 -27.61 29.42
CA SER A 1048 27.51 -28.63 28.76
C SER A 1048 28.18 -28.17 27.45
N ARG A 1049 27.75 -27.03 26.90
CA ARG A 1049 28.25 -26.46 25.64
C ARG A 1049 28.94 -25.11 25.79
N GLY A 1050 29.05 -24.57 27.01
CA GLY A 1050 29.72 -23.29 27.28
C GLY A 1050 28.91 -22.03 26.96
N HIS A 1051 27.58 -22.14 26.78
CA HIS A 1051 26.72 -21.04 26.33
C HIS A 1051 26.31 -20.08 27.46
N ALA A 1052 27.28 -19.30 27.96
CA ALA A 1052 27.09 -18.39 29.10
C ALA A 1052 25.91 -17.40 28.93
N GLY A 1053 25.71 -16.84 27.74
CA GLY A 1053 24.57 -15.96 27.46
C GLY A 1053 23.19 -16.63 27.64
N ILE A 1054 23.09 -17.93 27.41
CA ILE A 1054 21.84 -18.69 27.61
C ILE A 1054 21.64 -19.08 29.07
N ILE A 1055 22.70 -19.44 29.79
CA ILE A 1055 22.62 -19.62 31.24
C ILE A 1055 22.10 -18.34 31.90
N ARG A 1056 22.58 -17.17 31.46
CA ARG A 1056 22.09 -15.89 31.94
C ARG A 1056 20.59 -15.70 31.69
N LEU A 1057 20.12 -15.88 30.45
CA LEU A 1057 18.70 -15.75 30.10
C LEU A 1057 17.80 -16.73 30.88
N LEU A 1058 18.24 -17.98 31.08
CA LEU A 1058 17.49 -18.99 31.84
C LEU A 1058 17.43 -18.69 33.34
N MET A 1059 18.48 -18.07 33.90
CA MET A 1059 18.51 -17.61 35.30
C MET A 1059 17.73 -16.31 35.51
N GLU A 1060 17.72 -15.41 34.53
CA GLU A 1060 16.91 -14.18 34.53
C GLU A 1060 15.41 -14.47 34.38
N ASP A 1061 15.04 -15.54 33.67
CA ASP A 1061 13.67 -16.06 33.56
C ASP A 1061 13.18 -16.79 34.83
N GLY A 1062 14.10 -17.32 35.64
CA GLY A 1062 13.84 -17.88 36.97
C GLY A 1062 13.13 -19.24 37.01
N ARG A 1063 12.50 -19.70 35.92
CA ARG A 1063 11.80 -21.00 35.87
C ARG A 1063 12.74 -22.21 35.79
N ALA A 1064 13.99 -22.03 35.37
CA ALA A 1064 14.97 -23.11 35.29
C ALA A 1064 15.65 -23.39 36.65
N ASP A 1065 15.91 -24.66 36.95
CA ASP A 1065 16.66 -25.10 38.11
C ASP A 1065 18.17 -25.31 37.78
N PRO A 1066 19.09 -24.51 38.34
CA PRO A 1066 20.52 -24.67 38.15
C PRO A 1066 21.11 -25.89 38.89
N ALA A 1067 20.40 -26.44 39.89
CA ALA A 1067 20.82 -27.62 40.65
C ALA A 1067 20.40 -28.95 39.98
N ALA A 1068 19.67 -28.90 38.86
CA ALA A 1068 19.07 -30.05 38.21
C ALA A 1068 20.06 -31.16 37.83
N GLY A 1069 19.57 -32.40 37.76
CA GLY A 1069 20.37 -33.58 37.42
C GLY A 1069 21.47 -33.91 38.46
N GLY A 1070 21.33 -33.44 39.70
CA GLY A 1070 22.38 -33.56 40.72
C GLY A 1070 23.56 -32.64 40.41
N ASN A 1071 23.26 -31.34 40.35
CA ASN A 1071 24.19 -30.24 40.02
C ASN A 1071 24.92 -30.45 38.70
N TRP A 1072 24.25 -31.05 37.71
CA TRP A 1072 24.83 -31.34 36.41
C TRP A 1072 25.31 -30.10 35.65
N PRO A 1073 24.62 -28.93 35.68
CA PRO A 1073 25.11 -27.71 35.05
C PRO A 1073 26.49 -27.28 35.54
N ILE A 1074 26.70 -27.18 36.86
CA ILE A 1074 28.00 -26.77 37.41
C ILE A 1074 29.08 -27.84 37.22
N ARG A 1075 28.73 -29.13 37.35
CA ARG A 1075 29.65 -30.25 37.09
C ARG A 1075 30.16 -30.25 35.65
N LYS A 1076 29.31 -29.95 34.66
CA LYS A 1076 29.72 -29.85 33.24
C LYS A 1076 30.40 -28.54 32.89
N ALA A 1077 29.96 -27.41 33.44
CA ALA A 1077 30.68 -26.15 33.30
C ALA A 1077 32.12 -26.26 33.84
N SER A 1078 32.31 -26.98 34.94
CA SER A 1078 33.62 -27.19 35.56
C SER A 1078 34.50 -28.18 34.80
N GLN A 1079 33.91 -29.29 34.30
CA GLN A 1079 34.61 -30.22 33.40
C GLN A 1079 35.09 -29.54 32.10
N ASN A 1080 34.37 -28.51 31.63
CA ASN A 1080 34.67 -27.79 30.39
C ASN A 1080 35.36 -26.43 30.61
N GLY A 1081 35.90 -26.16 31.80
CA GLY A 1081 36.67 -24.94 32.09
C GLY A 1081 35.89 -23.61 32.01
N SER A 1082 34.56 -23.67 31.98
CA SER A 1082 33.67 -22.54 31.68
C SER A 1082 33.44 -21.63 32.90
N ILE A 1083 34.49 -20.90 33.31
CA ILE A 1083 34.52 -20.09 34.54
C ILE A 1083 33.38 -19.05 34.65
N GLU A 1084 32.92 -18.45 33.56
CA GLU A 1084 31.77 -17.52 33.61
C GLU A 1084 30.49 -18.25 34.04
N ILE A 1085 30.26 -19.46 33.53
CA ILE A 1085 29.09 -20.28 33.89
C ILE A 1085 29.18 -20.74 35.34
N VAL A 1086 30.36 -21.18 35.81
CA VAL A 1086 30.56 -21.52 37.22
C VAL A 1086 30.27 -20.30 38.11
N ARG A 1087 30.80 -19.11 37.78
CA ARG A 1087 30.53 -17.86 38.52
C ARG A 1087 29.07 -17.36 38.45
N MET A 1088 28.27 -17.82 37.48
CA MET A 1088 26.84 -17.49 37.41
C MET A 1088 25.99 -18.50 38.20
N LEU A 1089 26.29 -19.80 38.09
CA LEU A 1089 25.59 -20.84 38.84
C LEU A 1089 25.87 -20.74 40.35
N MET A 1090 27.11 -20.43 40.74
CA MET A 1090 27.52 -20.21 42.14
C MET A 1090 26.95 -18.94 42.80
N ARG A 1091 25.98 -18.26 42.17
CA ARG A 1091 25.21 -17.15 42.76
C ARG A 1091 23.82 -17.57 43.22
N ASP A 1092 23.42 -18.81 42.94
CA ASP A 1092 22.14 -19.37 43.35
C ASP A 1092 22.40 -20.40 44.44
N ASP A 1093 21.84 -20.17 45.63
CA ASP A 1093 22.09 -20.98 46.83
C ASP A 1093 21.70 -22.46 46.66
N ARG A 1094 20.82 -22.77 45.69
CA ARG A 1094 20.43 -24.15 45.34
C ARG A 1094 21.61 -24.97 44.79
N VAL A 1095 22.61 -24.30 44.20
CA VAL A 1095 23.75 -24.97 43.58
C VAL A 1095 24.75 -25.44 44.63
N ASP A 1096 25.04 -26.74 44.65
CA ASP A 1096 26.02 -27.36 45.54
C ASP A 1096 27.25 -27.86 44.75
N PRO A 1097 28.43 -27.21 44.89
CA PRO A 1097 29.67 -27.64 44.25
C PRO A 1097 30.31 -28.89 44.89
N SER A 1098 29.90 -29.27 46.11
CA SER A 1098 30.42 -30.45 46.83
C SER A 1098 29.76 -31.76 46.38
N SER A 1099 28.64 -31.67 45.68
CA SER A 1099 27.85 -32.80 45.19
C SER A 1099 28.64 -33.82 44.35
N SER A 1100 28.17 -35.08 44.39
CA SER A 1100 28.79 -36.23 43.71
C SER A 1100 30.26 -36.45 44.10
N HIS A 1101 30.59 -36.27 45.38
CA HIS A 1101 31.96 -36.30 45.93
C HIS A 1101 32.86 -35.29 45.22
N HIS A 1102 32.51 -34.00 45.34
CA HIS A 1102 33.24 -32.84 44.80
C HIS A 1102 33.58 -32.96 43.31
N TRP A 1103 32.66 -33.53 42.52
CA TRP A 1103 32.88 -33.85 41.10
C TRP A 1103 33.25 -32.60 40.28
N ALA A 1104 32.65 -31.45 40.59
CA ALA A 1104 32.97 -30.19 39.93
C ALA A 1104 34.45 -29.81 40.11
N LEU A 1105 34.97 -29.91 41.34
CA LEU A 1105 36.37 -29.62 41.65
C LEU A 1105 37.30 -30.65 41.02
N ARG A 1106 37.05 -31.94 41.23
CA ARG A 1106 37.90 -33.02 40.68
C ARG A 1106 38.01 -32.94 39.16
N MET A 1107 36.91 -32.72 38.45
CA MET A 1107 36.95 -32.56 36.99
C MET A 1107 37.61 -31.24 36.55
N ALA A 1108 37.49 -30.14 37.30
CA ALA A 1108 38.24 -28.93 36.99
C ALA A 1108 39.76 -29.17 37.11
N MET A 1109 40.21 -29.82 38.19
CA MET A 1109 41.63 -30.12 38.41
C MET A 1109 42.16 -31.13 37.38
N LYS A 1110 41.44 -32.24 37.14
CA LYS A 1110 41.82 -33.29 36.17
C LYS A 1110 41.99 -32.78 34.73
N ASN A 1111 41.21 -31.78 34.32
CA ASN A 1111 41.29 -31.19 32.96
C ASN A 1111 42.16 -29.91 32.91
N GLY A 1112 42.94 -29.61 33.96
CA GLY A 1112 43.86 -28.46 33.98
C GLY A 1112 43.17 -27.09 34.07
N HIS A 1113 41.92 -27.04 34.53
CA HIS A 1113 41.12 -25.82 34.62
C HIS A 1113 41.32 -25.11 35.97
N GLU A 1114 42.58 -24.76 36.27
CA GLU A 1114 43.03 -24.14 37.52
C GLU A 1114 42.12 -22.98 37.98
N GLN A 1115 41.80 -22.04 37.08
CA GLN A 1115 40.99 -20.86 37.42
C GLN A 1115 39.57 -21.23 37.86
N VAL A 1116 39.03 -22.37 37.41
CA VAL A 1116 37.74 -22.88 37.87
C VAL A 1116 37.88 -23.58 39.22
N ALA A 1117 38.93 -24.39 39.41
CA ALA A 1117 39.21 -25.01 40.70
C ALA A 1117 39.38 -23.95 41.82
N PHE A 1118 40.16 -22.89 41.55
CA PHE A 1118 40.30 -21.73 42.45
C PHE A 1118 39.00 -20.93 42.68
N GLU A 1119 38.02 -21.00 41.77
CA GLU A 1119 36.72 -20.36 41.97
C GLU A 1119 35.79 -21.22 42.83
N LEU A 1120 35.80 -22.55 42.62
CA LEU A 1120 35.04 -23.52 43.42
C LEU A 1120 35.54 -23.57 44.87
N MET A 1121 36.86 -23.54 45.09
CA MET A 1121 37.48 -23.54 46.44
C MET A 1121 37.14 -22.30 47.30
N LYS A 1122 36.42 -21.30 46.77
CA LYS A 1122 35.94 -20.16 47.57
C LYS A 1122 34.65 -20.47 48.33
N ASP A 1123 33.92 -21.49 47.92
CA ASP A 1123 32.69 -21.91 48.62
C ASP A 1123 33.04 -22.80 49.82
N PRO A 1124 32.56 -22.49 51.04
CA PRO A 1124 32.94 -23.22 52.24
C PRO A 1124 32.45 -24.68 52.27
N ARG A 1125 31.59 -25.11 51.33
CA ARG A 1125 31.16 -26.51 51.17
C ARG A 1125 32.19 -27.37 50.41
N VAL A 1126 33.16 -26.75 49.74
CA VAL A 1126 34.17 -27.44 48.92
C VAL A 1126 35.41 -27.78 49.74
N ASP A 1127 35.65 -29.07 49.98
CA ASP A 1127 36.89 -29.53 50.62
C ASP A 1127 38.00 -29.71 49.55
N PRO A 1128 39.09 -28.93 49.58
CA PRO A 1128 40.18 -29.06 48.61
C PRO A 1128 41.06 -30.31 48.83
N ARG A 1129 40.82 -31.09 49.90
CA ARG A 1129 41.61 -32.29 50.25
C ARG A 1129 41.07 -33.57 49.62
N VAL A 1130 40.00 -33.51 48.82
CA VAL A 1130 39.39 -34.67 48.16
C VAL A 1130 40.33 -35.20 47.08
N ARG A 1131 40.95 -36.35 47.37
CA ARG A 1131 41.81 -37.08 46.44
C ARG A 1131 40.95 -37.86 45.44
N ASP A 1132 41.40 -37.93 44.19
CA ASP A 1132 41.13 -39.09 43.35
C ASP A 1132 42.15 -40.16 43.75
N ASP A 1133 41.70 -41.20 44.47
CA ASP A 1133 42.52 -42.39 44.73
C ASP A 1133 42.59 -43.32 43.49
N GLU A 1134 41.96 -42.93 42.37
CA GLU A 1134 42.02 -43.56 41.05
C GLU A 1134 42.45 -42.57 39.96
N LEU A 1135 43.69 -42.05 40.02
CA LEU A 1135 44.46 -41.53 38.87
C LEU A 1135 45.97 -41.46 39.15
N MET A 1136 46.62 -42.63 39.06
CA MET A 1136 47.92 -42.76 38.40
C MET A 1136 47.71 -43.36 37.00
#